data_AF-A0A832XP50-F1
#
_entry.id   AF-A0A832XP50-F1
#
_cell.length_a   1.000
_cell.length_b   1.000
_cell.length_c   1.000
_cell.angle_alpha   90.00
_cell.angle_beta   90.00
_cell.angle_gamma   90.00
#
_symmetry.space_group_name_H-M   'P 1'
#
loop_
_entity.id
_entity.type
_entity.pdbx_description
1 polymer ?
#
loop_
_entity_poly.entity_id
_entity_poly.type
_entity_poly.pdbx_seq_one_letter_code
_entity_poly.pdbx_strand_id
1 'polypeptide(L)'
;MRRAAVVLVLLLLSQSAAAAPPPGEAEVANDICSTWETSSGVCDDYDSALDSSPSSGTWVEGTVELEIETAEAIEMVVSLAIHELPRGDLDLFDLDLEGDSNPSSGIPADYIRNYRDLARSDGESVEDKLVEKIEEIIQAIVDENFPDAEMTPVQPLSIIDFVTREDVHCSYDPTSDSIDESNDVANDPFNPPICLKAHLSLMVEPTNLGMDPNTGDVDRMMRGLLRMGAHVESNFTTIAEAGQLIEYRMLPPLYAQAASVAAPGLLLQRTPAGQTTSQRYSAMAVDNLAGSPLAVPASSLLRTELIHYDGTSTGPSSDVSGSELTLELVVDARDRMNTRFDLDIEIHHLWGDTLVDWGVDLGSSSISMPLLTADGIRMFDTELDSDIEQILDAVPIEALSLTFSQALGAEVGFQPPSFAPADLLGGLMFTHRGGETCDENLPFRYCVDGRSAMSGEYPVVLQTTSMPSTMHITQVVQQLIARAQGDISTIDLSIVNDEDLAAMMSVLEIKMQTDAGWLQDLLPADFPQTDIRIVLHLPDWVDSTIGDPNTIVLDAPSSGSSREIFGFTGSRPFDWQHAICLESGRGGIGDPSVCSDESEDLICGSNQKTCVSFDVEIDIERFAIRETRAAIELEFSADITLELYRLGLVEKEEHLSLEPIPADLIRRIIAIGDRREGGLL
;
A
#
# COMPACT_ATOMS: atom_id res chain seq x y z
N MET A 1 74.78 -56.10 -67.97
CA MET A 1 74.98 -55.02 -66.96
C MET A 1 74.29 -53.69 -67.32
N ARG A 2 73.24 -53.65 -68.16
CA ARG A 2 72.54 -52.40 -68.54
C ARG A 2 71.18 -52.16 -67.85
N ARG A 3 70.70 -53.11 -67.04
CA ARG A 3 69.36 -53.01 -66.39
C ARG A 3 69.40 -52.63 -64.90
N ALA A 4 70.54 -52.75 -64.22
CA ALA A 4 70.67 -52.36 -62.81
C ALA A 4 70.93 -50.85 -62.64
N ALA A 5 71.62 -50.21 -63.59
CA ALA A 5 71.93 -48.79 -63.52
C ALA A 5 70.71 -47.88 -63.77
N VAL A 6 69.73 -48.33 -64.56
CA VAL A 6 68.52 -47.53 -64.86
C VAL A 6 67.55 -47.48 -63.68
N VAL A 7 67.45 -48.56 -62.90
CA VAL A 7 66.59 -48.61 -61.71
C VAL A 7 67.18 -47.78 -60.56
N LEU A 8 68.51 -47.76 -60.41
CA LEU A 8 69.17 -46.94 -59.39
C LEU A 8 69.04 -45.43 -59.68
N VAL A 9 69.07 -45.03 -60.96
CA VAL A 9 68.88 -43.63 -61.37
C VAL A 9 67.43 -43.18 -61.21
N LEU A 10 66.46 -44.07 -61.40
CA LEU A 10 65.03 -43.78 -61.14
C LEU A 10 64.72 -43.65 -59.63
N LEU A 11 65.40 -44.40 -58.77
CA LEU A 11 65.27 -44.29 -57.30
C LEU A 11 66.03 -43.08 -56.70
N LEU A 12 67.03 -42.55 -57.41
CA LEU A 12 67.76 -41.33 -57.01
C LEU A 12 67.12 -40.04 -57.56
N LEU A 13 66.20 -40.15 -58.54
CA LEU A 13 65.44 -39.02 -59.10
C LEU A 13 64.02 -38.91 -58.52
N SER A 14 63.56 -39.87 -57.73
CA SER A 14 62.46 -39.65 -56.80
C SER A 14 63.01 -38.83 -55.63
N GLN A 15 63.12 -37.51 -55.82
CA GLN A 15 62.96 -36.62 -54.68
C GLN A 15 61.61 -37.03 -54.07
N SER A 16 61.65 -37.46 -52.82
CA SER A 16 60.51 -37.40 -51.94
C SER A 16 59.99 -35.98 -52.03
N ALA A 17 59.00 -35.75 -52.89
CA ALA A 17 58.00 -34.75 -52.61
C ALA A 17 57.37 -35.26 -51.31
N ALA A 18 57.94 -34.84 -50.18
CA ALA A 18 57.13 -34.67 -49.01
C ALA A 18 55.96 -33.81 -49.50
N ALA A 19 54.77 -34.40 -49.52
CA ALA A 19 53.58 -33.57 -49.50
C ALA A 19 53.82 -32.58 -48.36
N ALA A 20 53.64 -31.28 -48.61
CA ALA A 20 53.55 -30.33 -47.52
C ALA A 20 52.61 -30.97 -46.49
N PRO A 21 53.01 -31.03 -45.20
CA PRO A 21 52.10 -31.53 -44.18
C PRO A 21 50.79 -30.76 -44.30
N PRO A 22 49.65 -31.41 -44.05
CA PRO A 22 48.37 -30.71 -44.06
C PRO A 22 48.43 -29.50 -43.10
N PRO A 23 47.76 -28.39 -43.42
CA PRO A 23 47.72 -27.20 -42.56
C PRO A 23 47.35 -27.59 -41.11
N GLY A 24 48.02 -26.97 -40.13
CA GLY A 24 47.89 -27.30 -38.70
C GLY A 24 49.05 -28.04 -38.02
N GLU A 25 50.23 -28.18 -38.64
CA GLU A 25 51.48 -28.54 -37.95
C GLU A 25 52.40 -27.31 -37.84
N ALA A 26 53.06 -27.10 -36.69
CA ALA A 26 53.97 -25.97 -36.38
C ALA A 26 55.21 -25.81 -37.31
N GLU A 27 55.27 -26.55 -38.42
CA GLU A 27 56.31 -26.45 -39.45
C GLU A 27 55.84 -25.70 -40.73
N VAL A 28 54.57 -25.29 -40.83
CA VAL A 28 54.03 -24.51 -41.95
C VAL A 28 53.49 -23.18 -41.43
N ALA A 29 54.32 -22.15 -41.46
CA ALA A 29 53.91 -20.81 -41.05
C ALA A 29 52.95 -20.19 -42.08
N ASN A 30 51.84 -19.62 -41.61
CA ASN A 30 50.98 -18.78 -42.43
C ASN A 30 51.71 -17.45 -42.71
N ASP A 31 52.22 -17.32 -43.93
CA ASP A 31 53.00 -16.15 -44.33
C ASP A 31 52.12 -14.94 -44.70
N ILE A 32 50.78 -15.05 -44.72
CA ILE A 32 49.89 -13.93 -45.14
C ILE A 32 50.10 -12.71 -44.26
N CYS A 33 50.09 -12.92 -42.94
CA CYS A 33 50.31 -11.88 -41.93
C CYS A 33 51.73 -11.30 -41.92
N SER A 34 52.68 -11.93 -42.63
CA SER A 34 54.05 -11.43 -42.78
C SER A 34 54.36 -10.86 -44.18
N THR A 35 53.47 -11.03 -45.16
CA THR A 35 53.74 -10.71 -46.57
C THR A 35 52.79 -9.67 -47.18
N TRP A 36 51.56 -9.55 -46.69
CA TRP A 36 50.58 -8.59 -47.19
C TRP A 36 50.73 -7.21 -46.52
N GLU A 37 50.83 -6.14 -47.33
CA GLU A 37 51.00 -4.73 -46.91
C GLU A 37 52.06 -4.48 -45.80
N THR A 38 53.12 -5.31 -45.77
CA THR A 38 54.34 -5.15 -44.94
C THR A 38 54.15 -5.17 -43.41
N SER A 39 53.24 -5.97 -42.88
CA SER A 39 53.26 -6.38 -41.46
C SER A 39 54.31 -7.47 -41.22
N SER A 40 54.89 -7.52 -40.02
CA SER A 40 55.87 -8.55 -39.61
C SER A 40 55.29 -9.60 -38.66
N GLY A 41 53.96 -9.73 -38.61
CA GLY A 41 53.28 -10.62 -37.67
C GLY A 41 52.99 -12.00 -38.25
N VAL A 42 52.53 -12.89 -37.39
CA VAL A 42 52.23 -14.29 -37.70
C VAL A 42 50.83 -14.57 -37.20
N CYS A 43 49.97 -15.07 -38.09
CA CYS A 43 48.60 -15.44 -37.76
C CYS A 43 48.43 -16.95 -37.90
N ASP A 44 47.41 -17.49 -37.25
CA ASP A 44 46.93 -18.84 -37.44
C ASP A 44 46.31 -19.05 -38.84
N ASP A 45 46.24 -20.30 -39.26
CA ASP A 45 45.66 -20.68 -40.55
C ASP A 45 44.15 -20.51 -40.54
N TYR A 46 43.59 -19.90 -41.59
CA TYR A 46 42.14 -19.86 -41.76
C TYR A 46 41.55 -21.25 -42.04
N ASP A 47 40.63 -21.70 -41.18
CA ASP A 47 39.80 -22.89 -41.36
C ASP A 47 38.32 -22.56 -41.04
N SER A 48 37.44 -22.60 -42.04
CA SER A 48 36.01 -22.35 -41.86
C SER A 48 35.31 -23.36 -40.94
N ALA A 49 35.93 -24.52 -40.65
CA ALA A 49 35.38 -25.49 -39.70
C ALA A 49 35.51 -25.03 -38.24
N LEU A 50 36.38 -24.06 -37.95
CA LEU A 50 36.55 -23.45 -36.62
C LEU A 50 35.60 -22.26 -36.41
N ASP A 51 34.99 -21.76 -37.48
CA ASP A 51 34.02 -20.68 -37.44
C ASP A 51 32.67 -21.18 -36.90
N SER A 52 32.19 -20.54 -35.83
CA SER A 52 30.90 -20.85 -35.21
C SER A 52 29.71 -20.12 -35.86
N SER A 53 29.94 -19.16 -36.75
CA SER A 53 28.92 -18.41 -37.48
C SER A 53 29.22 -18.26 -39.00
N PRO A 54 29.46 -19.39 -39.72
CA PRO A 54 29.93 -19.39 -41.11
C PRO A 54 28.94 -18.82 -42.13
N SER A 55 27.70 -18.52 -41.72
CA SER A 55 26.68 -17.91 -42.57
C SER A 55 26.64 -16.39 -42.51
N SER A 56 27.18 -15.76 -41.47
CA SER A 56 27.05 -14.31 -41.23
C SER A 56 28.29 -13.51 -41.59
N GLY A 57 29.49 -14.10 -41.53
CA GLY A 57 30.76 -13.35 -41.66
C GLY A 57 30.99 -12.36 -40.51
N THR A 58 30.29 -12.59 -39.40
CA THR A 58 30.34 -11.86 -38.14
C THR A 58 30.21 -12.90 -37.05
N TRP A 59 31.07 -12.85 -36.05
CA TRP A 59 30.99 -13.64 -34.83
C TRP A 59 31.29 -12.74 -33.64
N VAL A 60 30.23 -12.32 -32.95
CA VAL A 60 30.33 -11.46 -31.76
C VAL A 60 29.51 -12.07 -30.63
N GLU A 61 30.17 -12.28 -29.50
CA GLU A 61 29.52 -12.75 -28.28
C GLU A 61 29.59 -11.64 -27.24
N GLY A 62 28.54 -11.44 -26.45
CA GLY A 62 28.51 -10.30 -25.56
C GLY A 62 27.70 -10.50 -24.31
N THR A 63 27.98 -9.67 -23.32
CA THR A 63 27.18 -9.52 -22.12
C THR A 63 26.75 -8.07 -21.95
N VAL A 64 25.52 -7.88 -21.51
CA VAL A 64 24.94 -6.59 -21.15
C VAL A 64 24.52 -6.69 -19.69
N GLU A 65 25.22 -5.96 -18.83
CA GLU A 65 24.91 -5.85 -17.41
C GLU A 65 24.21 -4.52 -17.16
N LEU A 66 22.95 -4.61 -16.73
CA LEU A 66 22.16 -3.45 -16.31
C LEU A 66 22.16 -3.42 -14.78
N GLU A 67 22.87 -2.48 -14.18
CA GLU A 67 22.89 -2.23 -12.75
C GLU A 67 22.00 -1.03 -12.43
N ILE A 68 20.86 -1.31 -11.80
CA ILE A 68 19.95 -0.26 -11.33
C ILE A 68 20.48 0.20 -9.98
N GLU A 69 21.19 1.32 -9.94
CA GLU A 69 21.68 1.89 -8.68
C GLU A 69 20.52 2.47 -7.87
N THR A 70 19.68 3.26 -8.55
CA THR A 70 18.46 3.88 -8.02
C THR A 70 17.36 3.81 -9.10
N ALA A 71 16.13 4.18 -8.75
CA ALA A 71 15.06 4.27 -9.76
C ALA A 71 15.30 5.40 -10.78
N GLU A 72 16.24 6.32 -10.50
CA GLU A 72 16.59 7.46 -11.36
C GLU A 72 17.86 7.21 -12.18
N ALA A 73 18.80 6.42 -11.66
CA ALA A 73 20.11 6.19 -12.25
C ALA A 73 20.31 4.71 -12.56
N ILE A 74 20.50 4.42 -13.83
CA ILE A 74 20.77 3.09 -14.33
C ILE A 74 22.13 3.10 -15.03
N GLU A 75 23.03 2.24 -14.56
CA GLU A 75 24.31 2.01 -15.21
C GLU A 75 24.20 0.76 -16.10
N MET A 76 24.67 0.87 -17.34
CA MET A 76 24.75 -0.26 -18.26
C MET A 76 26.20 -0.49 -18.65
N VAL A 77 26.65 -1.73 -18.58
CA VAL A 77 27.96 -2.16 -19.05
C VAL A 77 27.76 -3.17 -20.16
N VAL A 78 28.20 -2.81 -21.37
CA VAL A 78 28.20 -3.71 -22.53
C VAL A 78 29.62 -4.21 -22.73
N SER A 79 29.81 -5.52 -22.75
CA SER A 79 31.10 -6.17 -23.02
C SER A 79 30.93 -7.12 -24.20
N LEU A 80 31.76 -6.97 -25.23
CA LEU A 80 31.71 -7.75 -26.46
C LEU A 80 33.05 -8.46 -26.70
N ALA A 81 32.99 -9.76 -26.94
CA ALA A 81 34.05 -10.62 -27.46
C ALA A 81 33.88 -10.75 -28.98
N ILE A 82 34.90 -10.34 -29.70
CA ILE A 82 34.89 -10.23 -31.16
C ILE A 82 35.80 -11.32 -31.69
N HIS A 83 35.20 -12.32 -32.32
CA HIS A 83 35.90 -13.44 -32.97
C HIS A 83 36.06 -13.19 -34.46
N GLU A 84 35.07 -12.55 -35.10
CA GLU A 84 35.08 -12.26 -36.53
C GLU A 84 34.23 -11.02 -36.85
N LEU A 85 34.69 -10.17 -37.77
CA LEU A 85 33.91 -9.05 -38.32
C LEU A 85 33.90 -9.06 -39.86
N PRO A 86 32.89 -8.45 -40.51
CA PRO A 86 32.86 -8.35 -41.96
C PRO A 86 34.08 -7.61 -42.51
N ARG A 87 34.71 -8.15 -43.57
CA ARG A 87 35.90 -7.53 -44.19
C ARG A 87 35.67 -6.08 -44.59
N GLY A 88 34.43 -5.77 -44.95
CA GLY A 88 34.06 -4.45 -45.41
C GLY A 88 34.02 -3.38 -44.33
N ASP A 89 33.68 -3.77 -43.12
CA ASP A 89 33.58 -2.83 -42.00
C ASP A 89 34.98 -2.35 -41.58
N LEU A 90 36.02 -3.14 -41.86
CA LEU A 90 37.43 -2.80 -41.59
C LEU A 90 38.20 -2.34 -42.84
N ASP A 91 37.54 -2.20 -43.99
CA ASP A 91 38.16 -1.92 -45.30
C ASP A 91 39.26 -2.91 -45.70
N LEU A 92 39.12 -4.20 -45.39
CA LEU A 92 40.13 -5.24 -45.64
C LEU A 92 39.68 -6.25 -46.73
N PHE A 93 38.87 -5.81 -47.69
CA PHE A 93 38.35 -6.65 -48.78
C PHE A 93 39.43 -7.25 -49.70
N ASP A 94 40.59 -6.60 -49.77
CA ASP A 94 41.73 -6.98 -50.61
C ASP A 94 42.67 -7.98 -49.93
N LEU A 95 42.43 -8.32 -48.66
CA LEU A 95 43.11 -9.38 -47.93
C LEU A 95 42.53 -10.75 -48.31
N ASP A 96 43.38 -11.61 -48.85
CA ASP A 96 43.08 -13.03 -49.08
C ASP A 96 43.54 -13.82 -47.84
N LEU A 97 42.61 -14.48 -47.15
CA LEU A 97 42.92 -15.28 -45.94
C LEU A 97 43.42 -16.69 -46.32
N GLU A 98 43.45 -17.03 -47.62
CA GLU A 98 43.73 -18.37 -48.14
C GLU A 98 42.79 -19.43 -47.55
N GLY A 99 43.25 -20.69 -47.43
CA GLY A 99 42.46 -21.80 -46.90
C GLY A 99 41.20 -22.10 -47.71
N ASP A 100 40.08 -22.27 -47.00
CA ASP A 100 38.74 -22.40 -47.58
C ASP A 100 37.90 -21.11 -47.42
N SER A 101 38.56 -19.99 -47.11
CA SER A 101 37.91 -18.68 -47.01
C SER A 101 37.35 -18.21 -48.36
N ASN A 102 36.33 -17.36 -48.30
CA ASN A 102 35.74 -16.73 -49.47
C ASN A 102 35.49 -15.23 -49.22
N PRO A 103 35.17 -14.42 -50.25
CA PRO A 103 34.97 -12.97 -50.05
C PRO A 103 33.78 -12.59 -49.15
N SER A 104 32.90 -13.52 -48.80
CA SER A 104 31.82 -13.32 -47.81
C SER A 104 32.18 -13.81 -46.40
N SER A 105 33.29 -14.51 -46.22
CA SER A 105 33.86 -14.79 -44.90
C SER A 105 34.31 -13.47 -44.27
N GLY A 106 34.09 -13.30 -42.98
CA GLY A 106 34.63 -12.19 -42.23
C GLY A 106 36.14 -12.33 -42.02
N ILE A 107 36.67 -11.47 -41.17
CA ILE A 107 38.07 -11.40 -40.77
C ILE A 107 38.17 -11.85 -39.32
N PRO A 108 38.93 -12.93 -39.04
CA PRO A 108 39.12 -13.41 -37.69
C PRO A 108 39.89 -12.44 -36.79
N ALA A 109 39.71 -12.57 -35.48
CA ALA A 109 40.29 -11.72 -34.45
C ALA A 109 41.82 -11.60 -34.53
N ASP A 110 42.52 -12.68 -34.85
CA ASP A 110 43.97 -12.72 -35.01
C ASP A 110 44.46 -11.76 -36.12
N TYR A 111 43.85 -11.87 -37.30
CA TYR A 111 44.13 -10.95 -38.42
C TYR A 111 43.82 -9.49 -38.05
N ILE A 112 42.73 -9.23 -37.31
CA ILE A 112 42.38 -7.88 -36.84
C ILE A 112 43.47 -7.34 -35.90
N ARG A 113 43.99 -8.15 -34.98
CA ARG A 113 45.08 -7.76 -34.07
C ARG A 113 46.37 -7.46 -34.82
N ASN A 114 46.76 -8.33 -35.75
CA ASN A 114 47.98 -8.14 -36.53
C ASN A 114 47.94 -6.85 -37.38
N TYR A 115 46.80 -6.57 -38.01
CA TYR A 115 46.62 -5.40 -38.87
C TYR A 115 46.09 -4.14 -38.17
N ARG A 116 45.99 -4.15 -36.84
CA ARG A 116 45.40 -3.07 -36.05
C ARG A 116 45.94 -1.68 -36.41
N ASP A 117 47.27 -1.55 -36.50
CA ASP A 117 47.95 -0.27 -36.73
C ASP A 117 48.00 0.12 -38.23
N LEU A 118 47.43 -0.69 -39.13
CA LEU A 118 47.43 -0.45 -40.58
C LEU A 118 46.46 0.69 -40.92
N ALA A 119 46.99 1.78 -41.47
CA ALA A 119 46.18 2.88 -41.99
C ALA A 119 45.61 2.55 -43.38
N ARG A 120 44.31 2.79 -43.55
CA ARG A 120 43.58 2.57 -44.81
C ARG A 120 43.51 3.86 -45.64
N SER A 121 42.82 3.78 -46.78
CA SER A 121 42.83 4.83 -47.82
C SER A 121 42.21 6.16 -47.40
N ASP A 122 41.40 6.15 -46.34
CA ASP A 122 40.77 7.29 -45.68
C ASP A 122 41.62 7.90 -44.55
N GLY A 123 42.72 7.25 -44.17
CA GLY A 123 43.64 7.68 -43.13
C GLY A 123 43.29 7.19 -41.71
N GLU A 124 42.21 6.42 -41.56
CA GLU A 124 41.86 5.73 -40.32
C GLU A 124 42.60 4.39 -40.24
N SER A 125 42.95 3.99 -39.01
CA SER A 125 43.53 2.66 -38.76
C SER A 125 42.44 1.59 -38.71
N VAL A 126 42.82 0.32 -38.87
CA VAL A 126 41.89 -0.81 -38.63
C VAL A 126 41.35 -0.77 -37.20
N GLU A 127 42.14 -0.29 -36.22
CA GLU A 127 41.68 -0.04 -34.85
C GLU A 127 40.54 0.97 -34.77
N ASP A 128 40.69 2.11 -35.44
CA ASP A 128 39.68 3.17 -35.42
C ASP A 128 38.35 2.65 -36.00
N LYS A 129 38.43 1.88 -37.09
CA LYS A 129 37.27 1.23 -37.73
C LYS A 129 36.64 0.14 -36.87
N LEU A 130 37.47 -0.64 -36.18
CA LEU A 130 37.00 -1.62 -35.20
C LEU A 130 36.20 -0.94 -34.09
N VAL A 131 36.73 0.15 -33.51
CA VAL A 131 36.04 0.90 -32.46
C VAL A 131 34.74 1.50 -32.99
N GLU A 132 34.74 2.14 -34.18
CA GLU A 132 33.53 2.68 -34.80
C GLU A 132 32.46 1.60 -35.01
N LYS A 133 32.84 0.42 -35.52
CA LYS A 133 31.91 -0.68 -35.73
C LYS A 133 31.30 -1.19 -34.42
N ILE A 134 32.10 -1.21 -33.36
CA ILE A 134 31.67 -1.67 -32.05
C ILE A 134 30.76 -0.65 -31.37
N GLU A 135 31.03 0.64 -31.54
CA GLU A 135 30.12 1.70 -31.14
C GLU A 135 28.78 1.57 -31.86
N GLU A 136 28.76 1.26 -33.17
CA GLU A 136 27.52 0.98 -33.93
C GLU A 136 26.74 -0.20 -33.34
N ILE A 137 27.40 -1.32 -33.04
CA ILE A 137 26.76 -2.51 -32.43
C ILE A 137 26.18 -2.18 -31.06
N ILE A 138 26.93 -1.47 -30.22
CA ILE A 138 26.48 -1.07 -28.88
C ILE A 138 25.28 -0.12 -28.98
N GLN A 139 25.34 0.86 -29.89
CA GLN A 139 24.24 1.78 -30.15
C GLN A 139 22.97 1.04 -30.58
N ALA A 140 23.08 0.04 -31.46
CA ALA A 140 21.94 -0.77 -31.89
C ALA A 140 21.30 -1.57 -30.74
N ILE A 141 22.10 -2.03 -29.77
CA ILE A 141 21.60 -2.72 -28.56
C ILE A 141 20.88 -1.74 -27.62
N VAL A 142 21.38 -0.51 -27.51
CA VAL A 142 20.95 0.48 -26.53
C VAL A 142 19.73 1.27 -27.02
N ASP A 143 19.72 1.69 -28.28
CA ASP A 143 18.69 2.55 -28.87
C ASP A 143 17.26 1.96 -28.78
N GLU A 144 17.14 0.63 -28.71
CA GLU A 144 15.84 -0.05 -28.56
C GLU A 144 15.16 0.26 -27.22
N ASN A 145 15.95 0.42 -26.15
CA ASN A 145 15.43 0.63 -24.79
C ASN A 145 15.70 2.04 -24.27
N PHE A 146 16.84 2.64 -24.65
CA PHE A 146 17.39 3.85 -24.05
C PHE A 146 18.05 4.76 -25.10
N PRO A 147 17.26 5.41 -25.98
CA PRO A 147 17.79 6.21 -27.10
C PRO A 147 18.61 7.43 -26.68
N ASP A 148 18.51 7.88 -25.43
CA ASP A 148 19.18 9.07 -24.90
C ASP A 148 20.37 8.73 -23.98
N ALA A 149 20.85 7.48 -23.97
CA ALA A 149 21.94 7.05 -23.09
C ALA A 149 23.29 7.69 -23.49
N GLU A 150 24.06 8.17 -22.51
CA GLU A 150 25.41 8.68 -22.75
C GLU A 150 26.44 7.55 -22.67
N MET A 151 27.17 7.31 -23.77
CA MET A 151 28.19 6.26 -23.87
C MET A 151 29.61 6.82 -23.64
N THR A 152 30.39 6.13 -22.80
CA THR A 152 31.83 6.39 -22.64
C THR A 152 32.66 5.74 -23.75
N PRO A 153 33.87 6.25 -24.07
CA PRO A 153 34.75 5.62 -25.04
C PRO A 153 35.02 4.14 -24.73
N VAL A 154 35.02 3.32 -25.78
CA VAL A 154 35.25 1.87 -25.70
C VAL A 154 36.65 1.56 -25.15
N GLN A 155 36.74 0.57 -24.26
CA GLN A 155 38.00 0.15 -23.61
C GLN A 155 38.25 -1.35 -23.75
N PRO A 156 39.51 -1.79 -23.90
CA PRO A 156 39.83 -3.20 -23.98
C PRO A 156 39.71 -3.90 -22.62
N LEU A 157 39.43 -5.21 -22.66
CA LEU A 157 39.25 -6.03 -21.49
C LEU A 157 39.85 -7.44 -21.70
N SER A 158 40.23 -8.12 -20.62
CA SER A 158 40.95 -9.42 -20.69
C SER A 158 40.07 -10.65 -20.45
N ILE A 159 38.89 -10.51 -19.87
CA ILE A 159 37.98 -11.62 -19.57
C ILE A 159 36.50 -11.19 -19.55
N ILE A 160 35.65 -11.84 -20.33
CA ILE A 160 34.20 -11.62 -20.25
C ILE A 160 33.56 -12.78 -19.51
N ASP A 161 32.92 -12.46 -18.39
CA ASP A 161 32.21 -13.43 -17.56
C ASP A 161 30.81 -13.64 -18.10
N PHE A 162 30.47 -14.86 -18.51
CA PHE A 162 29.13 -15.19 -18.98
C PHE A 162 28.31 -15.88 -17.89
N VAL A 163 26.99 -15.79 -18.00
CA VAL A 163 26.06 -16.37 -17.02
C VAL A 163 25.73 -17.82 -17.37
N THR A 164 25.59 -18.12 -18.66
CA THR A 164 25.13 -19.45 -19.12
C THR A 164 26.25 -20.35 -19.67
N ARG A 165 27.45 -19.81 -19.85
CA ARG A 165 28.62 -20.51 -20.41
C ARG A 165 29.91 -20.18 -19.66
N GLU A 166 31.02 -20.76 -20.10
CA GLU A 166 32.35 -20.50 -19.55
C GLU A 166 32.87 -19.09 -19.92
N ASP A 167 33.72 -18.54 -19.05
CA ASP A 167 34.29 -17.22 -19.25
C ASP A 167 35.22 -17.21 -20.48
N VAL A 168 35.19 -16.11 -21.23
CA VAL A 168 35.99 -15.94 -22.43
C VAL A 168 37.23 -15.12 -22.10
N HIS A 169 38.41 -15.71 -22.32
CA HIS A 169 39.69 -15.03 -22.16
C HIS A 169 40.11 -14.35 -23.46
N CYS A 170 40.52 -13.08 -23.36
CA CYS A 170 40.73 -12.22 -24.51
C CYS A 170 42.17 -11.73 -24.57
N SER A 171 42.66 -11.51 -25.78
CA SER A 171 43.96 -10.86 -26.03
C SER A 171 43.79 -9.67 -26.95
N TYR A 172 44.51 -8.59 -26.63
CA TYR A 172 44.71 -7.43 -27.50
C TYR A 172 46.15 -7.37 -28.04
N ASP A 173 46.99 -8.34 -27.64
CA ASP A 173 48.40 -8.41 -28.00
C ASP A 173 48.56 -9.27 -29.28
N PRO A 174 49.12 -8.71 -30.37
CA PRO A 174 49.34 -9.40 -31.64
C PRO A 174 50.64 -10.23 -31.68
N THR A 175 51.23 -10.58 -30.53
CA THR A 175 52.53 -11.29 -30.45
C THR A 175 52.49 -12.58 -29.65
N SER A 176 51.29 -13.02 -29.24
CA SER A 176 51.11 -14.18 -28.36
C SER A 176 49.79 -14.90 -28.59
N ASP A 177 49.28 -14.84 -29.81
CA ASP A 177 47.94 -15.26 -30.18
C ASP A 177 47.89 -16.36 -31.23
N SER A 178 49.00 -16.70 -31.88
CA SER A 178 49.09 -17.83 -32.82
C SER A 178 49.96 -18.99 -32.30
N ILE A 179 49.74 -20.18 -32.86
CA ILE A 179 50.53 -21.40 -32.53
C ILE A 179 52.03 -21.24 -32.88
N ASP A 180 52.32 -20.46 -33.92
CA ASP A 180 53.67 -20.23 -34.42
C ASP A 180 54.44 -19.18 -33.58
N GLU A 181 53.73 -18.38 -32.79
CA GLU A 181 54.31 -17.43 -31.83
C GLU A 181 54.46 -18.05 -30.43
N SER A 182 53.53 -18.93 -30.04
CA SER A 182 53.53 -19.58 -28.72
C SER A 182 53.10 -21.05 -28.80
N ASN A 183 54.00 -21.96 -28.42
CA ASN A 183 53.81 -23.42 -28.47
C ASN A 183 52.63 -23.97 -27.61
N ASP A 184 52.02 -23.16 -26.75
CA ASP A 184 50.91 -23.56 -25.88
C ASP A 184 49.53 -23.07 -26.40
N VAL A 185 49.49 -22.40 -27.55
CA VAL A 185 48.26 -21.89 -28.21
C VAL A 185 47.84 -22.84 -29.34
N ALA A 186 46.54 -23.04 -29.54
CA ALA A 186 46.02 -23.85 -30.63
C ALA A 186 45.96 -23.03 -31.92
N ASN A 187 46.12 -23.67 -33.08
CA ASN A 187 45.92 -23.02 -34.39
C ASN A 187 44.43 -22.73 -34.60
N ASP A 188 43.97 -21.56 -34.16
CA ASP A 188 42.58 -21.12 -34.27
C ASP A 188 42.53 -19.59 -34.45
N PRO A 189 42.32 -19.10 -35.69
CA PRO A 189 42.39 -17.66 -35.98
C PRO A 189 41.27 -16.85 -35.32
N PHE A 190 40.22 -17.50 -34.82
CA PHE A 190 39.11 -16.87 -34.12
C PHE A 190 39.35 -16.74 -32.61
N ASN A 191 40.36 -17.42 -32.06
CA ASN A 191 40.65 -17.46 -30.63
C ASN A 191 42.13 -17.16 -30.32
N PRO A 192 42.45 -16.36 -29.29
CA PRO A 192 41.54 -15.67 -28.38
C PRO A 192 40.78 -14.54 -29.10
N PRO A 193 39.58 -14.14 -28.67
CA PRO A 193 38.88 -12.97 -29.23
C PRO A 193 39.47 -11.64 -28.75
N ILE A 194 39.08 -10.56 -29.44
CA ILE A 194 39.29 -9.18 -28.99
C ILE A 194 38.11 -8.80 -28.10
N CYS A 195 38.36 -8.39 -26.86
CA CYS A 195 37.28 -7.98 -25.96
C CYS A 195 37.30 -6.49 -25.67
N LEU A 196 36.14 -5.87 -25.87
CA LEU A 196 35.92 -4.45 -25.69
C LEU A 196 34.71 -4.24 -24.78
N LYS A 197 34.74 -3.16 -24.00
CA LYS A 197 33.62 -2.76 -23.15
C LYS A 197 33.32 -1.28 -23.27
N ALA A 198 32.06 -0.93 -23.06
CA ALA A 198 31.61 0.44 -22.89
C ALA A 198 30.73 0.55 -21.64
N HIS A 199 30.84 1.69 -20.96
CA HIS A 199 29.92 2.08 -19.89
C HIS A 199 28.91 3.08 -20.46
N LEU A 200 27.64 2.89 -20.12
CA LEU A 200 26.57 3.82 -20.44
C LEU A 200 25.86 4.21 -19.16
N SER A 201 25.52 5.49 -19.05
CA SER A 201 24.74 6.02 -17.94
C SER A 201 23.41 6.53 -18.47
N LEU A 202 22.33 6.14 -17.80
CA LEU A 202 20.98 6.60 -18.07
C LEU A 202 20.42 7.28 -16.83
N MET A 203 19.84 8.47 -17.05
CA MET A 203 19.04 9.18 -16.06
C MET A 203 17.57 9.20 -16.49
N VAL A 204 16.68 8.71 -15.62
CA VAL A 204 15.24 8.74 -15.85
C VAL A 204 14.70 10.11 -15.43
N GLU A 205 14.10 10.86 -16.36
CA GLU A 205 13.45 12.13 -16.00
C GLU A 205 12.11 11.89 -15.28
N PRO A 206 11.87 12.49 -14.09
CA PRO A 206 10.63 12.32 -13.33
C PRO A 206 9.36 12.74 -14.10
N THR A 207 9.49 13.74 -14.97
CA THR A 207 8.40 14.23 -15.83
C THR A 207 7.86 13.17 -16.79
N ASN A 208 8.71 12.24 -17.24
CA ASN A 208 8.29 11.13 -18.10
C ASN A 208 7.40 10.12 -17.35
N LEU A 209 7.40 10.17 -16.02
CA LEU A 209 6.61 9.32 -15.13
C LEU A 209 5.37 10.04 -14.57
N GLY A 210 5.07 11.26 -15.04
CA GLY A 210 3.93 12.05 -14.54
C GLY A 210 4.13 12.60 -13.12
N MET A 211 5.39 12.66 -12.66
CA MET A 211 5.76 13.20 -11.35
C MET A 211 5.85 14.73 -11.38
N ASP A 212 5.68 15.38 -10.23
CA ASP A 212 5.89 16.82 -10.10
C ASP A 212 7.37 17.14 -10.36
N PRO A 213 7.71 18.04 -11.30
CA PRO A 213 9.10 18.33 -11.65
C PRO A 213 9.89 19.04 -10.52
N ASN A 214 9.24 19.54 -9.47
CA ASN A 214 9.85 20.24 -8.36
C ASN A 214 9.95 19.40 -7.09
N THR A 215 9.01 18.47 -6.88
CA THR A 215 8.95 17.64 -5.66
C THR A 215 9.16 16.16 -5.91
N GLY A 216 8.99 15.69 -7.14
CA GLY A 216 9.09 14.28 -7.52
C GLY A 216 10.49 13.70 -7.33
N ASP A 217 10.56 12.65 -6.51
CA ASP A 217 11.72 11.79 -6.25
C ASP A 217 11.37 10.35 -6.64
N VAL A 218 11.87 9.90 -7.80
CA VAL A 218 11.49 8.59 -8.36
C VAL A 218 12.01 7.47 -7.47
N ASP A 219 13.22 7.61 -6.94
CA ASP A 219 13.84 6.57 -6.10
C ASP A 219 13.08 6.41 -4.79
N ARG A 220 12.70 7.52 -4.16
CA ARG A 220 11.94 7.48 -2.91
C ARG A 220 10.53 6.93 -3.12
N MET A 221 9.84 7.33 -4.19
CA MET A 221 8.54 6.78 -4.54
C MET A 221 8.62 5.26 -4.79
N MET A 222 9.62 4.80 -5.56
CA MET A 222 9.82 3.38 -5.85
C MET A 222 10.06 2.56 -4.58
N ARG A 223 10.88 3.06 -3.65
CA ARG A 223 11.07 2.42 -2.33
C ARG A 223 9.77 2.33 -1.54
N GLY A 224 8.98 3.41 -1.53
CA GLY A 224 7.68 3.46 -0.85
C GLY A 224 6.69 2.45 -1.43
N LEU A 225 6.53 2.42 -2.75
CA LEU A 225 5.68 1.45 -3.45
C LEU A 225 6.05 0.01 -3.10
N LEU A 226 7.33 -0.34 -3.23
CA LEU A 226 7.80 -1.69 -2.92
C LEU A 226 7.57 -2.02 -1.43
N ARG A 227 7.80 -1.09 -0.50
CA ARG A 227 7.54 -1.28 0.94
C ARG A 227 6.06 -1.52 1.27
N MET A 228 5.13 -0.98 0.48
CA MET A 228 3.70 -1.30 0.58
C MET A 228 3.35 -2.67 -0.04
N GLY A 229 4.33 -3.40 -0.59
CA GLY A 229 4.13 -4.67 -1.25
C GLY A 229 3.75 -4.54 -2.72
N ALA A 230 3.96 -3.38 -3.35
CA ALA A 230 3.72 -3.24 -4.78
C ALA A 230 4.63 -4.16 -5.60
N HIS A 231 4.09 -4.63 -6.72
CA HIS A 231 4.80 -5.41 -7.72
C HIS A 231 5.06 -4.51 -8.92
N VAL A 232 6.33 -4.35 -9.28
CA VAL A 232 6.75 -3.47 -10.37
C VAL A 232 7.24 -4.31 -11.53
N GLU A 233 6.59 -4.20 -12.68
CA GLU A 233 6.98 -4.91 -13.88
C GLU A 233 8.00 -4.09 -14.69
N SER A 234 9.19 -4.66 -14.89
CA SER A 234 10.22 -4.13 -15.77
C SER A 234 10.29 -4.93 -17.07
N ASN A 235 10.31 -4.21 -18.19
CA ASN A 235 10.32 -4.76 -19.54
C ASN A 235 11.57 -4.28 -20.26
N PHE A 236 12.40 -5.20 -20.73
CA PHE A 236 13.62 -4.91 -21.46
C PHE A 236 13.69 -5.76 -22.73
N THR A 237 13.83 -5.12 -23.89
CA THR A 237 13.92 -5.80 -25.18
C THR A 237 15.39 -6.00 -25.56
N THR A 238 15.77 -7.24 -25.80
CA THR A 238 17.09 -7.58 -26.32
C THR A 238 17.01 -7.81 -27.81
N ILE A 239 18.04 -7.36 -28.55
CA ILE A 239 18.23 -7.64 -29.97
C ILE A 239 19.62 -8.25 -30.19
N ALA A 240 19.70 -9.28 -31.04
CA ALA A 240 20.94 -9.84 -31.55
C ALA A 240 20.87 -9.96 -33.08
N GLU A 241 21.80 -9.33 -33.79
CA GLU A 241 21.94 -9.45 -35.24
C GLU A 241 22.51 -10.82 -35.66
N ALA A 242 22.57 -11.09 -36.96
CA ALA A 242 23.11 -12.36 -37.46
C ALA A 242 24.59 -12.51 -37.07
N GLY A 243 24.96 -13.65 -36.49
CA GLY A 243 26.31 -13.89 -35.99
C GLY A 243 26.55 -13.36 -34.58
N GLN A 244 25.51 -12.89 -33.88
CA GLN A 244 25.60 -12.38 -32.53
C GLN A 244 24.96 -13.30 -31.50
N LEU A 245 25.55 -13.31 -30.30
CA LEU A 245 24.98 -13.96 -29.13
C LEU A 245 25.19 -13.08 -27.91
N ILE A 246 24.08 -12.52 -27.41
CA ILE A 246 24.13 -11.53 -26.34
C ILE A 246 23.39 -12.05 -25.11
N GLU A 247 24.07 -12.03 -23.96
CA GLU A 247 23.50 -12.33 -22.65
C GLU A 247 23.22 -11.07 -21.84
N TYR A 248 22.00 -10.94 -21.36
CA TYR A 248 21.55 -9.81 -20.55
C TYR A 248 21.39 -10.25 -19.11
N ARG A 249 21.80 -9.38 -18.20
CA ARG A 249 21.49 -9.49 -16.78
C ARG A 249 21.01 -8.15 -16.26
N MET A 250 19.89 -8.17 -15.55
CA MET A 250 19.32 -7.00 -14.89
C MET A 250 19.44 -7.19 -13.39
N LEU A 251 20.28 -6.37 -12.78
CA LEU A 251 20.55 -6.33 -11.36
C LEU A 251 19.64 -5.26 -10.73
N PRO A 252 18.70 -5.65 -9.86
CA PRO A 252 17.82 -4.71 -9.20
C PRO A 252 18.56 -3.90 -8.13
N PRO A 253 18.02 -2.72 -7.73
CA PRO A 253 18.61 -1.91 -6.68
C PRO A 253 18.60 -2.65 -5.34
N LEU A 254 19.45 -2.23 -4.41
CA LEU A 254 19.69 -2.93 -3.14
C LEU A 254 18.43 -3.10 -2.25
N TYR A 255 17.40 -2.29 -2.48
CA TYR A 255 16.12 -2.32 -1.76
C TYR A 255 15.04 -3.18 -2.45
N ALA A 256 15.37 -3.85 -3.56
CA ALA A 256 14.46 -4.66 -4.36
C ALA A 256 15.10 -5.99 -4.77
N GLN A 257 14.30 -6.94 -5.26
CA GLN A 257 14.81 -8.14 -5.94
C GLN A 257 13.84 -8.65 -6.99
N ALA A 258 14.32 -9.48 -7.92
CA ALA A 258 13.45 -10.17 -8.86
C ALA A 258 12.62 -11.28 -8.17
N ALA A 259 11.30 -11.16 -8.23
CA ALA A 259 10.35 -12.16 -7.74
C ALA A 259 10.13 -13.27 -8.77
N SER A 260 9.82 -12.87 -10.00
CA SER A 260 9.53 -13.76 -11.12
C SER A 260 10.09 -13.19 -12.43
N VAL A 261 10.34 -14.08 -13.39
CA VAL A 261 10.84 -13.73 -14.73
C VAL A 261 10.07 -14.56 -15.74
N ALA A 262 9.52 -13.92 -16.77
CA ALA A 262 8.82 -14.64 -17.83
C ALA A 262 9.81 -15.39 -18.74
N ALA A 263 9.41 -16.56 -19.24
CA ALA A 263 10.22 -17.30 -20.22
C ALA A 263 10.41 -16.45 -21.49
N PRO A 264 11.61 -16.40 -22.10
CA PRO A 264 12.75 -17.31 -21.90
C PRO A 264 13.74 -16.89 -20.80
N GLY A 265 13.46 -15.84 -20.03
CA GLY A 265 14.34 -15.37 -18.97
C GLY A 265 14.50 -16.37 -17.82
N LEU A 266 15.59 -16.22 -17.08
CA LEU A 266 16.04 -17.03 -15.96
C LEU A 266 16.13 -16.17 -14.70
N LEU A 267 15.71 -16.73 -13.57
CA LEU A 267 15.86 -16.12 -12.25
C LEU A 267 17.10 -16.69 -11.57
N LEU A 268 18.06 -15.84 -11.25
CA LEU A 268 19.35 -16.20 -10.68
C LEU A 268 19.60 -15.47 -9.35
N GLN A 269 20.69 -15.83 -8.67
CA GLN A 269 21.05 -15.28 -7.37
C GLN A 269 22.51 -14.86 -7.33
N ARG A 270 22.77 -13.70 -6.73
CA ARG A 270 24.09 -13.13 -6.48
C ARG A 270 24.13 -12.61 -5.05
N THR A 271 25.31 -12.58 -4.43
CA THR A 271 25.52 -11.82 -3.20
C THR A 271 26.13 -10.46 -3.58
N PRO A 272 25.39 -9.35 -3.45
CA PRO A 272 25.93 -8.02 -3.74
C PRO A 272 27.17 -7.70 -2.91
N ALA A 273 28.08 -6.89 -3.45
CA ALA A 273 29.30 -6.52 -2.75
C ALA A 273 28.97 -5.78 -1.45
N GLY A 274 29.53 -6.23 -0.32
CA GLY A 274 29.25 -5.64 0.99
C GLY A 274 27.96 -6.12 1.66
N GLN A 275 27.15 -6.96 1.02
CA GLN A 275 26.03 -7.65 1.64
C GLN A 275 26.40 -9.07 2.07
N THR A 276 25.65 -9.61 3.03
CA THR A 276 25.81 -11.00 3.51
C THR A 276 24.74 -11.95 2.97
N THR A 277 23.75 -11.41 2.26
CA THR A 277 22.58 -12.15 1.80
C THR A 277 22.50 -12.12 0.26
N SER A 278 21.97 -13.19 -0.31
CA SER A 278 21.84 -13.34 -1.76
C SER A 278 20.58 -12.63 -2.26
N GLN A 279 20.73 -11.73 -3.21
CA GLN A 279 19.65 -11.05 -3.92
C GLN A 279 19.35 -11.79 -5.22
N ARG A 280 18.08 -11.84 -5.60
CA ARG A 280 17.63 -12.43 -6.87
C ARG A 280 17.65 -11.39 -7.99
N TYR A 281 18.11 -11.81 -9.17
CA TYR A 281 18.19 -10.98 -10.37
C TYR A 281 17.74 -11.78 -11.61
N SER A 282 17.44 -11.08 -12.70
CA SER A 282 16.97 -11.71 -13.94
C SER A 282 18.06 -11.74 -15.01
N ALA A 283 18.13 -12.82 -15.77
CA ALA A 283 19.04 -12.95 -16.91
C ALA A 283 18.34 -13.58 -18.12
N MET A 284 18.83 -13.31 -19.33
CA MET A 284 18.33 -13.87 -20.58
C MET A 284 19.45 -13.94 -21.60
N ALA A 285 19.42 -14.92 -22.50
CA ALA A 285 20.35 -15.00 -23.63
C ALA A 285 19.56 -15.00 -24.94
N VAL A 286 20.04 -14.25 -25.93
CA VAL A 286 19.51 -14.29 -27.30
C VAL A 286 20.63 -14.75 -28.22
N ASP A 287 20.44 -15.95 -28.76
CA ASP A 287 21.38 -16.61 -29.67
C ASP A 287 20.92 -16.45 -31.11
N ASN A 288 21.75 -15.79 -31.91
CA ASN A 288 21.58 -15.64 -33.35
C ASN A 288 22.90 -15.94 -34.10
N LEU A 289 23.77 -16.79 -33.55
CA LEU A 289 25.05 -17.16 -34.20
C LEU A 289 24.84 -17.80 -35.57
N ALA A 290 23.83 -18.68 -35.69
CA ALA A 290 23.45 -19.30 -36.96
C ALA A 290 22.54 -18.42 -37.84
N GLY A 291 22.45 -17.13 -37.52
CA GLY A 291 21.65 -16.16 -38.25
C GLY A 291 22.16 -15.93 -39.67
N SER A 292 21.25 -15.58 -40.57
CA SER A 292 21.60 -15.15 -41.94
C SER A 292 21.64 -13.62 -41.99
N PRO A 293 22.63 -12.98 -42.65
CA PRO A 293 22.74 -11.51 -42.76
C PRO A 293 21.52 -10.80 -43.34
N LEU A 294 20.71 -11.52 -44.13
CA LEU A 294 19.48 -11.01 -44.76
C LEU A 294 18.22 -11.22 -43.90
N ALA A 295 18.34 -11.88 -42.75
CA ALA A 295 17.22 -12.12 -41.83
C ALA A 295 17.01 -10.93 -40.89
N VAL A 296 15.81 -10.82 -40.34
CA VAL A 296 15.52 -9.85 -39.27
C VAL A 296 16.31 -10.24 -38.03
N PRO A 297 16.87 -9.28 -37.26
CA PRO A 297 17.52 -9.58 -35.98
C PRO A 297 16.64 -10.42 -35.06
N ALA A 298 17.26 -11.31 -34.30
CA ALA A 298 16.55 -12.06 -33.26
C ALA A 298 16.26 -11.10 -32.10
N SER A 299 15.01 -11.05 -31.65
CA SER A 299 14.63 -10.24 -30.49
C SER A 299 13.86 -11.05 -29.46
N SER A 300 14.05 -10.69 -28.20
CA SER A 300 13.34 -11.30 -27.06
C SER A 300 13.06 -10.25 -26.00
N LEU A 301 11.91 -10.36 -25.34
CA LEU A 301 11.50 -9.46 -24.28
C LEU A 301 11.75 -10.12 -22.92
N LEU A 302 12.63 -9.52 -22.12
CA LEU A 302 12.80 -9.85 -20.71
C LEU A 302 11.76 -9.09 -19.89
N ARG A 303 10.85 -9.84 -19.27
CA ARG A 303 9.82 -9.31 -18.38
C ARG A 303 10.10 -9.81 -16.97
N THR A 304 10.43 -8.88 -16.09
CA THR A 304 10.85 -9.16 -14.71
C THR A 304 9.94 -8.44 -13.73
N GLU A 305 9.46 -9.17 -12.74
CA GLU A 305 8.68 -8.63 -11.65
C GLU A 305 9.60 -8.33 -10.46
N LEU A 306 9.59 -7.10 -9.99
CA LEU A 306 10.37 -6.63 -8.85
C LEU A 306 9.49 -6.52 -7.61
N ILE A 307 10.04 -6.96 -6.47
CA ILE A 307 9.44 -6.84 -5.14
C ILE A 307 10.46 -6.23 -4.17
N HIS A 308 9.96 -5.74 -3.04
CA HIS A 308 10.81 -5.25 -1.96
C HIS A 308 11.79 -6.32 -1.44
N TYR A 309 13.02 -5.90 -1.13
CA TYR A 309 13.99 -6.73 -0.45
C TYR A 309 14.99 -5.87 0.34
N ASP A 310 15.12 -6.11 1.63
CA ASP A 310 16.10 -5.43 2.50
C ASP A 310 17.22 -6.36 3.00
N GLY A 311 17.40 -7.51 2.35
CA GLY A 311 18.33 -8.55 2.78
C GLY A 311 17.68 -9.61 3.67
N THR A 312 16.55 -9.32 4.32
CA THR A 312 15.91 -10.23 5.29
C THR A 312 14.43 -10.45 5.06
N SER A 313 13.72 -9.45 4.54
CA SER A 313 12.28 -9.46 4.30
C SER A 313 11.98 -9.27 2.81
N THR A 314 10.85 -9.81 2.35
CA THR A 314 10.41 -9.80 0.94
C THR A 314 8.92 -9.47 0.78
N GLY A 315 8.33 -8.85 1.80
CA GLY A 315 6.89 -8.57 1.84
C GLY A 315 6.61 -7.12 2.24
N PRO A 316 5.32 -6.73 2.24
CA PRO A 316 4.92 -5.43 2.75
C PRO A 316 5.41 -5.25 4.18
N SER A 317 5.56 -3.99 4.60
CA SER A 317 5.85 -3.63 6.00
C SER A 317 5.01 -4.50 6.94
N SER A 318 5.67 -5.16 7.90
CA SER A 318 5.10 -6.20 8.76
C SER A 318 4.01 -5.70 9.74
N ASP A 319 3.69 -4.40 9.70
CA ASP A 319 2.88 -3.71 10.71
C ASP A 319 1.51 -3.22 10.20
N VAL A 320 1.06 -3.63 9.01
CA VAL A 320 -0.32 -3.37 8.59
C VAL A 320 -1.27 -4.33 9.30
N SER A 321 -1.66 -3.93 10.50
CA SER A 321 -2.60 -4.63 11.36
C SER A 321 -3.54 -3.62 12.01
N GLY A 322 -4.81 -3.97 12.15
CA GLY A 322 -5.86 -3.07 12.63
C GLY A 322 -6.97 -2.89 11.60
N SER A 323 -7.87 -1.96 11.86
CA SER A 323 -8.90 -1.54 10.91
C SER A 323 -8.28 -0.77 9.74
N GLU A 324 -8.88 -0.91 8.56
CA GLU A 324 -8.58 -0.09 7.39
C GLU A 324 -8.99 1.36 7.65
N LEU A 325 -10.19 1.53 8.23
CA LEU A 325 -10.80 2.82 8.51
C LEU A 325 -11.20 2.98 9.98
N THR A 326 -11.26 4.22 10.44
CA THR A 326 -11.95 4.60 11.68
C THR A 326 -12.99 5.68 11.37
N LEU A 327 -14.23 5.47 11.78
CA LEU A 327 -15.32 6.44 11.65
C LEU A 327 -15.60 7.06 13.02
N GLU A 328 -15.26 8.33 13.19
CA GLU A 328 -15.62 9.10 14.38
C GLU A 328 -16.79 10.05 14.08
N LEU A 329 -17.96 9.73 14.64
CA LEU A 329 -19.15 10.55 14.53
C LEU A 329 -19.37 11.36 15.81
N VAL A 330 -19.22 12.67 15.73
CA VAL A 330 -19.56 13.60 16.80
C VAL A 330 -20.96 14.16 16.57
N VAL A 331 -21.85 13.95 17.54
CA VAL A 331 -23.25 14.38 17.49
C VAL A 331 -23.50 15.45 18.53
N ASP A 332 -23.77 16.69 18.10
CA ASP A 332 -24.12 17.79 19.00
C ASP A 332 -25.64 17.90 19.16
N ALA A 333 -26.19 17.25 20.19
CA ALA A 333 -27.63 17.23 20.45
C ALA A 333 -28.08 18.21 21.55
N ARG A 334 -27.23 19.17 21.93
CA ARG A 334 -27.56 20.17 22.97
C ARG A 334 -28.77 21.02 22.58
N ASP A 335 -28.87 21.38 21.30
CA ASP A 335 -30.06 21.99 20.71
C ASP A 335 -30.80 20.98 19.83
N ARG A 336 -31.95 20.52 20.33
CA ARG A 336 -32.84 19.57 19.65
C ARG A 336 -33.27 20.04 18.25
N MET A 337 -33.39 21.35 18.04
CA MET A 337 -33.86 21.91 16.77
C MET A 337 -32.73 22.14 15.76
N ASN A 338 -31.48 22.04 16.21
CA ASN A 338 -30.30 22.34 15.42
C ASN A 338 -29.20 21.33 15.77
N THR A 339 -29.52 20.04 15.68
CA THR A 339 -28.55 18.96 15.89
C THR A 339 -27.64 18.86 14.68
N ARG A 340 -26.33 18.80 14.93
CA ARG A 340 -25.30 18.68 13.90
C ARG A 340 -24.54 17.38 14.07
N PHE A 341 -24.23 16.74 12.95
CA PHE A 341 -23.47 15.51 12.87
C PHE A 341 -22.17 15.83 12.13
N ASP A 342 -21.04 15.71 12.82
CA ASP A 342 -19.71 15.88 12.26
C ASP A 342 -19.06 14.50 12.20
N LEU A 343 -18.67 14.06 11.00
CA LEU A 343 -18.10 12.74 10.75
C LEU A 343 -16.66 12.91 10.24
N ASP A 344 -15.74 12.33 10.99
CA ASP A 344 -14.34 12.19 10.60
C ASP A 344 -14.11 10.73 10.18
N ILE A 345 -13.52 10.56 8.99
CA ILE A 345 -13.19 9.27 8.38
C ILE A 345 -11.67 9.19 8.31
N GLU A 346 -11.09 8.41 9.19
CA GLU A 346 -9.65 8.20 9.28
C GLU A 346 -9.25 7.00 8.42
N ILE A 347 -8.49 7.25 7.36
CA ILE A 347 -7.97 6.21 6.48
C ILE A 347 -6.57 5.82 6.96
N HIS A 348 -6.44 4.61 7.53
CA HIS A 348 -5.14 4.04 7.93
C HIS A 348 -4.51 3.30 6.76
N HIS A 349 -5.29 2.43 6.12
CA HIS A 349 -4.89 1.70 4.92
C HIS A 349 -6.11 1.19 4.14
N LEU A 350 -5.93 0.91 2.86
CA LEU A 350 -6.94 0.36 1.96
C LEU A 350 -6.33 -0.82 1.20
N TRP A 351 -7.02 -1.96 1.16
CA TRP A 351 -6.61 -3.09 0.33
C TRP A 351 -6.89 -2.84 -1.15
N GLY A 352 -6.15 -3.52 -2.02
CA GLY A 352 -6.30 -3.42 -3.48
C GLY A 352 -7.73 -3.73 -3.95
N ASP A 353 -8.41 -4.67 -3.31
CA ASP A 353 -9.82 -4.97 -3.62
C ASP A 353 -10.73 -3.78 -3.30
N THR A 354 -10.53 -3.13 -2.14
CA THR A 354 -11.25 -1.91 -1.76
C THR A 354 -11.01 -0.78 -2.76
N LEU A 355 -9.77 -0.58 -3.22
CA LEU A 355 -9.43 0.42 -4.23
C LEU A 355 -10.13 0.17 -5.56
N VAL A 356 -10.20 -1.09 -6.00
CA VAL A 356 -10.92 -1.50 -7.22
C VAL A 356 -12.42 -1.28 -7.09
N ASP A 357 -13.02 -1.66 -5.97
CA ASP A 357 -14.44 -1.47 -5.70
C ASP A 357 -14.83 0.01 -5.63
N TRP A 358 -13.92 0.83 -5.10
CA TRP A 358 -14.04 2.28 -5.01
C TRP A 358 -13.69 2.99 -6.32
N GLY A 359 -13.16 2.28 -7.31
CA GLY A 359 -12.79 2.81 -8.62
C GLY A 359 -11.62 3.80 -8.58
N VAL A 360 -10.76 3.69 -7.56
CA VAL A 360 -9.59 4.56 -7.35
C VAL A 360 -8.41 3.98 -8.13
N ASP A 361 -7.96 4.69 -9.17
CA ASP A 361 -6.80 4.31 -9.98
C ASP A 361 -5.67 5.34 -9.78
N LEU A 362 -4.74 5.00 -8.90
CA LEU A 362 -3.56 5.83 -8.57
C LEU A 362 -2.29 5.37 -9.29
N GLY A 363 -2.39 4.36 -10.16
CA GLY A 363 -1.24 3.66 -10.73
C GLY A 363 -1.10 3.80 -12.25
N SER A 364 0.02 3.26 -12.75
CA SER A 364 0.14 2.88 -14.16
C SER A 364 -0.13 1.38 -14.29
N SER A 365 -0.47 0.92 -15.49
CA SER A 365 -0.74 -0.50 -15.77
C SER A 365 0.40 -1.47 -15.42
N SER A 366 1.60 -0.95 -15.18
CA SER A 366 2.81 -1.74 -14.88
C SER A 366 3.07 -1.91 -13.37
N ILE A 367 2.24 -1.29 -12.52
CA ILE A 367 2.38 -1.33 -11.06
C ILE A 367 1.10 -1.94 -10.48
N SER A 368 1.25 -3.08 -9.80
CA SER A 368 0.15 -3.66 -9.01
C SER A 368 0.32 -3.25 -7.56
N MET A 369 -0.71 -2.64 -6.97
CA MET A 369 -0.70 -2.15 -5.60
C MET A 369 -1.71 -2.94 -4.75
N PRO A 370 -1.25 -3.94 -3.98
CA PRO A 370 -2.14 -4.74 -3.14
C PRO A 370 -2.62 -4.00 -1.90
N LEU A 371 -1.95 -2.91 -1.53
CA LEU A 371 -2.17 -2.16 -0.30
C LEU A 371 -1.79 -0.70 -0.52
N LEU A 372 -2.63 0.21 -0.05
CA LEU A 372 -2.38 1.65 0.00
C LEU A 372 -2.49 2.11 1.45
N THR A 373 -1.39 2.53 2.07
CA THR A 373 -1.41 3.08 3.44
C THR A 373 -1.62 4.59 3.44
N ALA A 374 -1.87 5.17 4.61
CA ALA A 374 -1.94 6.62 4.79
C ALA A 374 -0.67 7.33 4.28
N ASP A 375 0.51 6.78 4.57
CA ASP A 375 1.78 7.24 3.99
C ASP A 375 1.81 7.10 2.46
N GLY A 376 1.22 6.04 1.91
CA GLY A 376 1.05 5.87 0.46
C GLY A 376 0.21 6.98 -0.18
N ILE A 377 -0.90 7.36 0.43
CA ILE A 377 -1.72 8.50 -0.02
C ILE A 377 -0.89 9.79 0.00
N ARG A 378 -0.16 10.04 1.09
CA ARG A 378 0.73 11.22 1.20
C ARG A 378 1.87 11.21 0.19
N MET A 379 2.41 10.03 -0.14
CA MET A 379 3.40 9.86 -1.20
C MET A 379 2.83 10.27 -2.55
N PHE A 380 1.68 9.73 -2.95
CA PHE A 380 1.06 10.10 -4.23
C PHE A 380 0.74 11.60 -4.32
N ASP A 381 0.23 12.21 -3.26
CA ASP A 381 -0.03 13.66 -3.18
C ASP A 381 1.25 14.52 -3.23
N THR A 382 2.41 13.98 -2.85
CA THR A 382 3.69 14.72 -2.84
C THR A 382 4.47 14.54 -4.13
N GLU A 383 4.45 13.32 -4.67
CA GLU A 383 5.34 12.89 -5.75
C GLU A 383 4.68 13.02 -7.13
N LEU A 384 3.36 12.87 -7.22
CA LEU A 384 2.61 12.93 -8.48
C LEU A 384 1.79 14.21 -8.60
N ASP A 385 1.54 14.63 -9.84
CA ASP A 385 0.51 15.64 -10.18
C ASP A 385 -0.89 14.99 -10.27
N SER A 386 -1.08 13.84 -9.61
CA SER A 386 -2.32 13.06 -9.68
C SER A 386 -3.39 13.63 -8.76
N ASP A 387 -4.63 13.65 -9.25
CA ASP A 387 -5.76 14.15 -8.48
C ASP A 387 -6.20 13.15 -7.41
N ILE A 388 -5.64 13.29 -6.21
CA ILE A 388 -5.99 12.46 -5.05
C ILE A 388 -7.42 12.76 -4.54
N GLU A 389 -8.09 13.78 -5.08
CA GLU A 389 -9.50 14.05 -4.82
C GLU A 389 -10.41 12.90 -5.31
N GLN A 390 -9.94 12.02 -6.18
CA GLN A 390 -10.67 10.78 -6.53
C GLN A 390 -11.03 9.93 -5.30
N ILE A 391 -10.20 9.96 -4.25
CA ILE A 391 -10.51 9.29 -2.98
C ILE A 391 -11.73 9.92 -2.31
N LEU A 392 -11.90 11.25 -2.39
CA LEU A 392 -13.06 11.96 -1.80
C LEU A 392 -14.37 11.54 -2.46
N ASP A 393 -14.35 11.37 -3.78
CA ASP A 393 -15.52 10.95 -4.57
C ASP A 393 -15.86 9.47 -4.38
N ALA A 394 -14.86 8.64 -4.03
CA ALA A 394 -15.02 7.20 -3.92
C ALA A 394 -15.67 6.75 -2.61
N VAL A 395 -15.53 7.52 -1.52
CA VAL A 395 -16.12 7.17 -0.23
C VAL A 395 -17.66 7.23 -0.31
N PRO A 396 -18.39 6.16 0.06
CA PRO A 396 -19.85 6.10 -0.09
C PRO A 396 -20.59 6.89 1.02
N ILE A 397 -20.45 8.22 1.01
CA ILE A 397 -21.03 9.13 2.01
C ILE A 397 -22.56 9.05 2.11
N GLU A 398 -23.24 8.81 0.98
CA GLU A 398 -24.70 8.60 0.98
C GLU A 398 -25.11 7.34 1.76
N ALA A 399 -24.32 6.27 1.64
CA ALA A 399 -24.58 5.03 2.35
C ALA A 399 -24.29 5.19 3.85
N LEU A 400 -23.21 5.88 4.22
CA LEU A 400 -22.90 6.22 5.61
C LEU A 400 -23.98 7.12 6.25
N SER A 401 -24.53 8.07 5.49
CA SER A 401 -25.67 8.89 5.93
C SER A 401 -26.87 8.03 6.31
N LEU A 402 -27.17 7.00 5.50
CA LEU A 402 -28.24 6.04 5.79
C LEU A 402 -27.92 5.17 7.01
N THR A 403 -26.69 4.66 7.13
CA THR A 403 -26.20 3.86 8.27
C THR A 403 -26.42 4.61 9.59
N PHE A 404 -25.94 5.85 9.70
CA PHE A 404 -26.06 6.63 10.93
C PHE A 404 -27.47 7.15 11.18
N SER A 405 -28.25 7.40 10.12
CA SER A 405 -29.68 7.71 10.26
C SER A 405 -30.44 6.55 10.92
N GLN A 406 -30.16 5.32 10.50
CA GLN A 406 -30.76 4.12 11.10
C GLN A 406 -30.26 3.88 12.53
N ALA A 407 -28.97 4.09 12.78
CA ALA A 407 -28.37 3.88 14.10
C ALA A 407 -28.92 4.84 15.16
N LEU A 408 -29.07 6.12 14.82
CA LEU A 408 -29.49 7.17 15.74
C LEU A 408 -31.01 7.40 15.72
N GLY A 409 -31.71 6.91 14.71
CA GLY A 409 -33.14 7.18 14.49
C GLY A 409 -33.41 8.63 14.07
N ALA A 410 -32.42 9.32 13.50
CA ALA A 410 -32.48 10.71 13.07
C ALA A 410 -32.25 10.83 11.56
N GLU A 411 -32.64 11.95 10.95
CA GLU A 411 -32.28 12.24 9.56
C GLU A 411 -30.86 12.82 9.51
N VAL A 412 -29.90 12.01 9.05
CA VAL A 412 -28.51 12.38 8.86
C VAL A 412 -28.24 12.49 7.36
N GLY A 413 -27.77 13.65 6.92
CA GLY A 413 -27.39 13.88 5.52
C GLY A 413 -26.07 14.63 5.46
N PHE A 414 -24.99 13.89 5.23
CA PHE A 414 -23.64 14.45 5.11
C PHE A 414 -23.44 15.18 3.79
N GLN A 415 -22.58 16.19 3.81
CA GLN A 415 -22.12 16.89 2.62
C GLN A 415 -20.94 16.12 1.97
N PRO A 416 -20.52 16.46 0.73
CA PRO A 416 -19.29 15.92 0.17
C PRO A 416 -18.11 16.14 1.13
N PRO A 417 -17.25 15.13 1.31
CA PRO A 417 -16.17 15.19 2.29
C PRO A 417 -15.02 16.05 1.76
N SER A 418 -14.16 16.49 2.66
CA SER A 418 -12.91 17.21 2.33
C SER A 418 -11.78 16.75 3.24
N PHE A 419 -10.53 16.85 2.79
CA PHE A 419 -9.39 16.53 3.64
C PHE A 419 -9.30 17.46 4.85
N ALA A 420 -9.12 16.86 6.03
CA ALA A 420 -8.88 17.59 7.26
C ALA A 420 -7.53 18.33 7.20
N PRO A 421 -7.39 19.47 7.89
CA PRO A 421 -6.07 20.05 8.13
C PRO A 421 -5.23 19.06 8.96
N ALA A 422 -3.93 18.98 8.65
CA ALA A 422 -3.03 18.09 9.38
C ALA A 422 -2.74 18.59 10.80
N ASP A 423 -2.59 17.63 11.72
CA ASP A 423 -2.29 17.89 13.13
C ASP A 423 -1.19 16.93 13.67
N LEU A 424 -1.20 16.61 14.98
CA LEU A 424 -0.24 15.67 15.57
C LEU A 424 -0.64 14.20 15.45
N LEU A 425 -1.89 13.94 15.07
CA LEU A 425 -2.49 12.61 14.99
C LEU A 425 -2.60 12.14 13.54
N GLY A 426 -2.69 13.05 12.57
CA GLY A 426 -2.67 12.69 11.16
C GLY A 426 -3.01 13.83 10.20
N GLY A 427 -3.62 13.46 9.07
CA GLY A 427 -4.04 14.34 7.99
C GLY A 427 -3.19 14.22 6.72
N LEU A 428 -3.69 14.79 5.62
CA LEU A 428 -3.02 14.71 4.31
C LEU A 428 -1.65 15.42 4.36
N MET A 429 -1.60 16.64 4.90
CA MET A 429 -0.36 17.42 5.01
C MET A 429 0.50 17.06 6.24
N PHE A 430 0.24 15.90 6.88
CA PHE A 430 1.01 15.44 8.02
C PHE A 430 2.48 15.28 7.63
N THR A 431 3.37 15.66 8.55
CA THR A 431 4.82 15.53 8.35
C THR A 431 5.41 14.81 9.54
N HIS A 432 6.11 13.72 9.26
CA HIS A 432 6.78 12.93 10.27
C HIS A 432 7.93 13.70 10.90
N ARG A 433 8.17 13.41 12.18
CA ARG A 433 9.32 13.92 12.93
C ARG A 433 10.40 12.86 12.96
N GLY A 434 11.59 13.25 12.50
CA GLY A 434 12.69 12.31 12.40
C GLY A 434 13.13 11.74 13.75
N GLY A 435 13.24 10.41 13.81
CA GLY A 435 13.55 9.63 15.00
C GLY A 435 12.41 9.50 16.04
N GLU A 436 11.24 10.08 15.80
CA GLU A 436 10.06 9.98 16.68
C GLU A 436 8.93 9.21 16.00
N THR A 437 8.45 9.72 14.84
CA THR A 437 7.35 9.12 14.08
C THR A 437 7.83 8.44 12.80
N CYS A 438 9.14 8.51 12.54
CA CYS A 438 9.82 7.92 11.40
C CYS A 438 11.23 7.56 11.83
N ASP A 439 11.77 6.45 11.34
CA ASP A 439 13.16 6.07 11.63
C ASP A 439 14.17 6.94 10.86
N GLU A 440 13.71 7.70 9.86
CA GLU A 440 14.53 8.66 9.12
C GLU A 440 14.84 9.91 9.96
N ASN A 441 16.00 10.54 9.72
CA ASN A 441 16.43 11.71 10.51
C ASN A 441 15.81 13.03 10.06
N LEU A 442 15.28 13.08 8.84
CA LEU A 442 14.69 14.28 8.25
C LEU A 442 13.16 14.21 8.33
N PRO A 443 12.48 15.36 8.38
CA PRO A 443 11.03 15.41 8.31
C PRO A 443 10.56 15.14 6.88
N PHE A 444 9.74 14.11 6.71
CA PHE A 444 9.11 13.73 5.44
C PHE A 444 7.61 13.55 5.60
N ARG A 445 6.85 13.62 4.51
CA ARG A 445 5.40 13.37 4.53
C ARG A 445 5.04 11.88 4.59
N TYR A 446 5.98 11.01 4.21
CA TYR A 446 5.86 9.57 4.26
C TYR A 446 7.25 8.96 4.53
N CYS A 447 7.29 7.81 5.20
CA CYS A 447 8.53 7.12 5.56
C CYS A 447 8.86 5.99 4.60
N VAL A 448 10.12 5.80 4.22
CA VAL A 448 10.55 4.68 3.35
C VAL A 448 11.48 3.69 4.05
N ASP A 449 12.09 4.12 5.15
CA ASP A 449 13.07 3.33 5.90
C ASP A 449 12.61 3.01 7.32
N GLY A 450 13.07 1.86 7.81
CA GLY A 450 12.80 1.40 9.17
C GLY A 450 11.48 0.66 9.32
N ARG A 451 11.00 0.55 10.57
CA ARG A 451 9.78 -0.20 10.91
C ARG A 451 8.52 0.58 10.56
N SER A 452 8.56 1.90 10.71
CA SER A 452 7.46 2.80 10.37
C SER A 452 7.42 3.14 8.88
N ALA A 453 8.18 2.44 8.03
CA ALA A 453 8.14 2.65 6.59
C ALA A 453 6.75 2.38 6.03
N MET A 454 6.21 3.37 5.33
CA MET A 454 4.88 3.38 4.72
C MET A 454 3.77 3.02 5.72
N SER A 455 3.83 3.58 6.92
CA SER A 455 2.92 3.22 8.00
C SER A 455 1.50 3.76 7.77
N GLY A 456 0.50 3.03 8.30
CA GLY A 456 -0.88 3.49 8.44
C GLY A 456 -1.20 4.11 9.80
N GLU A 457 -0.23 4.20 10.71
CA GLU A 457 -0.44 4.66 12.11
C GLU A 457 -0.98 6.09 12.20
N TYR A 458 -0.56 6.98 11.29
CA TYR A 458 -1.03 8.36 11.20
C TYR A 458 -2.02 8.50 10.04
N PRO A 459 -3.34 8.40 10.28
CA PRO A 459 -4.31 8.31 9.20
C PRO A 459 -4.39 9.57 8.35
N VAL A 460 -4.87 9.42 7.12
CA VAL A 460 -5.38 10.56 6.34
C VAL A 460 -6.84 10.75 6.72
N VAL A 461 -7.18 11.93 7.23
CA VAL A 461 -8.53 12.21 7.77
C VAL A 461 -9.36 12.95 6.73
N LEU A 462 -10.54 12.44 6.44
CA LEU A 462 -11.58 13.13 5.68
C LEU A 462 -12.65 13.62 6.65
N GLN A 463 -13.12 14.85 6.48
CA GLN A 463 -14.16 15.42 7.32
C GLN A 463 -15.37 15.76 6.48
N THR A 464 -16.54 15.42 7.01
CA THR A 464 -17.81 15.87 6.49
C THR A 464 -18.74 16.29 7.61
N THR A 465 -19.65 17.19 7.30
CA THR A 465 -20.64 17.69 8.24
C THR A 465 -22.03 17.57 7.64
N SER A 466 -23.02 17.35 8.49
CA SER A 466 -24.40 17.31 8.06
C SER A 466 -25.02 18.71 8.02
N MET A 467 -26.09 18.85 7.24
CA MET A 467 -27.02 19.94 7.47
C MET A 467 -27.68 19.77 8.85
N PRO A 468 -28.02 20.87 9.56
CA PRO A 468 -28.70 20.75 10.85
C PRO A 468 -30.05 20.07 10.69
N SER A 469 -30.34 19.12 11.57
CA SER A 469 -31.61 18.40 11.60
C SER A 469 -32.17 18.30 13.01
N THR A 470 -33.40 17.81 13.13
CA THR A 470 -34.05 17.59 14.42
C THR A 470 -33.80 16.16 14.89
N MET A 471 -33.23 16.01 16.08
CA MET A 471 -33.02 14.71 16.71
C MET A 471 -33.68 14.65 18.08
N HIS A 472 -34.31 13.52 18.40
CA HIS A 472 -34.90 13.27 19.70
C HIS A 472 -34.05 12.27 20.49
N ILE A 473 -33.58 12.66 21.67
CA ILE A 473 -32.79 11.76 22.55
C ILE A 473 -33.60 10.54 22.97
N THR A 474 -34.93 10.67 23.10
CA THR A 474 -35.81 9.52 23.32
C THR A 474 -35.63 8.41 22.28
N GLN A 475 -35.41 8.75 21.00
CA GLN A 475 -35.20 7.77 19.93
C GLN A 475 -33.85 7.07 20.09
N VAL A 476 -32.78 7.82 20.39
CA VAL A 476 -31.46 7.25 20.63
C VAL A 476 -31.49 6.29 21.82
N VAL A 477 -32.09 6.71 22.94
CA VAL A 477 -32.25 5.87 24.13
C VAL A 477 -33.11 4.64 23.81
N GLN A 478 -34.16 4.78 23.01
CA GLN A 478 -34.98 3.66 22.57
C GLN A 478 -34.20 2.65 21.73
N GLN A 479 -33.34 3.11 20.80
CA GLN A 479 -32.47 2.22 20.02
C GLN A 479 -31.50 1.46 20.95
N LEU A 480 -30.90 2.14 21.93
CA LEU A 480 -30.00 1.50 22.89
C LEU A 480 -30.72 0.48 23.77
N ILE A 481 -31.93 0.81 24.26
CA ILE A 481 -32.76 -0.11 25.05
C ILE A 481 -33.15 -1.33 24.22
N ALA A 482 -33.58 -1.16 22.97
CA ALA A 482 -33.97 -2.26 22.10
C ALA A 482 -32.82 -3.27 21.84
N ARG A 483 -31.56 -2.83 22.02
CA ARG A 483 -30.35 -3.64 21.86
C ARG A 483 -29.73 -4.08 23.19
N ALA A 484 -30.22 -3.55 24.32
CA ALA A 484 -29.74 -3.91 25.65
C ALA A 484 -30.12 -5.34 26.04
N GLN A 485 -29.33 -5.94 26.92
CA GLN A 485 -29.60 -7.28 27.43
C GLN A 485 -30.55 -7.23 28.65
N GLY A 486 -31.40 -8.25 28.80
CA GLY A 486 -32.30 -8.40 29.94
C GLY A 486 -33.68 -7.77 29.74
N ASP A 487 -34.43 -7.65 30.85
CA ASP A 487 -35.85 -7.23 30.84
C ASP A 487 -36.04 -5.77 30.42
N ILE A 488 -34.99 -4.93 30.50
CA ILE A 488 -35.01 -3.54 30.05
C ILE A 488 -35.33 -3.40 28.55
N SER A 489 -34.96 -4.40 27.73
CA SER A 489 -35.26 -4.42 26.28
C SER A 489 -36.75 -4.45 25.94
N THR A 490 -37.60 -4.75 26.93
CA THR A 490 -39.06 -4.77 26.78
C THR A 490 -39.72 -3.40 27.00
N ILE A 491 -38.96 -2.40 27.43
CA ILE A 491 -39.46 -1.04 27.67
C ILE A 491 -39.70 -0.34 26.32
N ASP A 492 -40.96 -0.01 26.07
CA ASP A 492 -41.38 0.76 24.91
C ASP A 492 -41.53 2.24 25.27
N LEU A 493 -40.60 3.06 24.76
CA LEU A 493 -40.60 4.52 24.92
C LEU A 493 -41.33 5.27 23.79
N SER A 494 -41.95 4.59 22.83
CA SER A 494 -42.59 5.25 21.68
C SER A 494 -43.71 6.24 22.03
N ILE A 495 -44.31 6.10 23.21
CA ILE A 495 -45.37 6.97 23.73
C ILE A 495 -44.85 8.18 24.53
N VAL A 496 -43.55 8.18 24.83
CA VAL A 496 -42.86 9.14 25.68
C VAL A 496 -42.13 10.15 24.78
N ASN A 497 -42.38 11.45 24.98
CA ASN A 497 -41.60 12.49 24.31
C ASN A 497 -40.40 12.94 25.17
N ASP A 498 -39.49 13.76 24.63
CA ASP A 498 -38.29 14.18 25.37
C ASP A 498 -38.64 14.95 26.66
N GLU A 499 -39.71 15.75 26.67
CA GLU A 499 -40.13 16.45 27.88
C GLU A 499 -40.60 15.45 28.96
N ASP A 500 -41.36 14.42 28.56
CA ASP A 500 -41.86 13.35 29.44
C ASP A 500 -40.68 12.57 30.00
N LEU A 501 -39.72 12.21 29.14
CA LEU A 501 -38.49 11.53 29.54
C LEU A 501 -37.69 12.42 30.52
N ALA A 502 -37.56 13.71 30.25
CA ALA A 502 -36.84 14.65 31.11
C ALA A 502 -37.43 14.72 32.52
N ALA A 503 -38.76 14.77 32.64
CA ALA A 503 -39.38 14.75 33.95
C ALA A 503 -39.22 13.40 34.66
N MET A 504 -39.25 12.28 33.93
CA MET A 504 -39.01 10.96 34.52
C MET A 504 -37.56 10.79 35.00
N MET A 505 -36.58 11.28 34.24
CA MET A 505 -35.15 11.24 34.58
C MET A 505 -34.83 12.00 35.88
N SER A 506 -35.70 12.90 36.35
CA SER A 506 -35.53 13.54 37.67
C SER A 506 -35.59 12.56 38.85
N VAL A 507 -36.21 11.40 38.70
CA VAL A 507 -36.29 10.36 39.74
C VAL A 507 -35.75 9.01 39.27
N LEU A 508 -35.37 8.91 37.99
CA LEU A 508 -35.01 7.67 37.32
C LEU A 508 -33.54 7.70 36.93
N GLU A 509 -32.82 6.67 37.35
CA GLU A 509 -31.49 6.37 36.85
C GLU A 509 -31.56 5.03 36.11
N ILE A 510 -31.22 5.06 34.83
CA ILE A 510 -31.21 3.87 33.96
C ILE A 510 -29.76 3.44 33.78
N LYS A 511 -29.44 2.17 34.05
CA LYS A 511 -28.15 1.57 33.69
C LYS A 511 -28.37 0.39 32.78
N MET A 512 -27.69 0.34 31.65
CA MET A 512 -27.84 -0.74 30.68
C MET A 512 -26.51 -1.22 30.16
N GLN A 513 -26.48 -2.47 29.74
CA GLN A 513 -25.34 -3.06 29.06
C GLN A 513 -25.78 -3.50 27.68
N THR A 514 -25.03 -3.09 26.65
CA THR A 514 -25.28 -3.47 25.26
C THR A 514 -23.96 -3.81 24.57
N ASP A 515 -24.05 -4.63 23.54
CA ASP A 515 -22.92 -4.96 22.66
C ASP A 515 -22.97 -3.99 21.49
N ALA A 516 -21.96 -3.16 21.25
CA ALA A 516 -22.00 -2.17 20.18
C ALA A 516 -21.71 -2.78 18.79
N GLY A 517 -21.45 -4.09 18.69
CA GLY A 517 -21.22 -4.79 17.43
C GLY A 517 -22.35 -4.65 16.39
N TRP A 518 -23.59 -4.33 16.80
CA TRP A 518 -24.69 -4.08 15.84
C TRP A 518 -24.44 -2.87 14.93
N LEU A 519 -23.58 -1.92 15.32
CA LEU A 519 -23.20 -0.79 14.47
C LEU A 519 -22.43 -1.26 13.23
N GLN A 520 -21.66 -2.34 13.36
CA GLN A 520 -20.93 -2.96 12.25
C GLN A 520 -21.89 -3.60 11.25
N ASP A 521 -23.00 -4.20 11.71
CA ASP A 521 -24.03 -4.79 10.85
C ASP A 521 -24.78 -3.75 9.99
N LEU A 522 -24.69 -2.47 10.33
CA LEU A 522 -25.33 -1.37 9.60
C LEU A 522 -24.44 -0.74 8.53
N LEU A 523 -23.15 -1.08 8.49
CA LEU A 523 -22.27 -0.61 7.43
C LEU A 523 -22.73 -1.14 6.06
N PRO A 524 -22.42 -0.42 4.96
CA PRO A 524 -22.72 -0.89 3.61
C PRO A 524 -22.14 -2.29 3.36
N ALA A 525 -22.79 -3.06 2.47
CA ALA A 525 -22.20 -4.31 2.01
C ALA A 525 -20.84 -4.03 1.34
N ASP A 526 -19.87 -4.90 1.59
CA ASP A 526 -18.49 -4.80 1.07
C ASP A 526 -17.72 -3.54 1.54
N PHE A 527 -18.17 -2.90 2.64
CA PHE A 527 -17.40 -1.84 3.29
C PHE A 527 -16.15 -2.41 3.98
N PRO A 528 -14.98 -1.75 3.89
CA PRO A 528 -13.73 -2.24 4.46
C PRO A 528 -13.78 -2.37 5.99
N GLN A 529 -12.81 -3.08 6.58
CA GLN A 529 -12.78 -3.28 8.03
C GLN A 529 -12.67 -1.94 8.76
N THR A 530 -13.72 -1.58 9.51
CA THR A 530 -13.88 -0.23 10.02
C THR A 530 -14.21 -0.23 11.51
N ASP A 531 -13.47 0.55 12.30
CA ASP A 531 -13.82 0.82 13.69
C ASP A 531 -14.78 2.02 13.74
N ILE A 532 -15.85 1.93 14.53
CA ILE A 532 -16.86 3.00 14.65
C ILE A 532 -16.82 3.56 16.07
N ARG A 533 -16.70 4.88 16.18
CA ARG A 533 -16.78 5.63 17.42
C ARG A 533 -17.86 6.70 17.30
N ILE A 534 -18.83 6.70 18.19
CA ILE A 534 -19.89 7.73 18.22
C ILE A 534 -19.77 8.49 19.53
N VAL A 535 -19.58 9.81 19.45
CA VAL A 535 -19.55 10.72 20.59
C VAL A 535 -20.80 11.60 20.56
N LEU A 536 -21.74 11.33 21.45
CA LEU A 536 -22.99 12.07 21.59
C LEU A 536 -22.91 13.09 22.72
N HIS A 537 -23.00 14.39 22.40
CA HIS A 537 -23.19 15.44 23.39
C HIS A 537 -24.64 15.53 23.82
N LEU A 538 -24.89 15.34 25.11
CA LEU A 538 -26.22 15.30 25.69
C LEU A 538 -26.82 16.71 25.87
N PRO A 539 -28.15 16.86 25.83
CA PRO A 539 -28.81 18.10 26.21
C PRO A 539 -28.78 18.34 27.72
N ASP A 540 -28.92 19.60 28.14
CA ASP A 540 -28.80 20.08 29.53
C ASP A 540 -29.71 19.41 30.58
N TRP A 541 -30.66 18.57 30.17
CA TRP A 541 -31.61 17.89 31.06
C TRP A 541 -31.25 16.41 31.35
N VAL A 542 -30.31 15.82 30.61
CA VAL A 542 -29.80 14.45 30.83
C VAL A 542 -28.31 14.50 31.11
N ASP A 543 -27.89 13.78 32.14
CA ASP A 543 -26.49 13.52 32.41
C ASP A 543 -26.18 12.03 32.26
N SER A 544 -24.99 11.71 31.74
CA SER A 544 -24.40 10.38 31.83
C SER A 544 -23.94 10.12 33.27
N THR A 545 -24.16 8.88 33.73
CA THR A 545 -23.66 8.41 35.03
C THR A 545 -22.26 7.79 34.95
N ILE A 546 -21.72 7.67 33.73
CA ILE A 546 -20.44 7.00 33.44
C ILE A 546 -19.56 7.97 32.66
N GLY A 547 -18.36 8.24 33.15
CA GLY A 547 -17.40 9.13 32.49
C GLY A 547 -17.77 10.61 32.64
N ASP A 548 -17.80 11.34 31.53
CA ASP A 548 -18.21 12.73 31.48
C ASP A 548 -19.75 12.84 31.49
N PRO A 549 -20.35 13.61 32.41
CA PRO A 549 -21.80 13.73 32.50
C PRO A 549 -22.45 14.29 31.23
N ASN A 550 -21.74 15.05 30.40
CA ASN A 550 -22.34 15.71 29.24
C ASN A 550 -22.21 14.88 27.94
N THR A 551 -21.57 13.71 27.98
CA THR A 551 -21.31 12.94 26.76
C THR A 551 -21.55 11.45 26.94
N ILE A 552 -21.83 10.80 25.81
CA ILE A 552 -21.88 9.35 25.68
C ILE A 552 -20.95 8.95 24.55
N VAL A 553 -20.11 7.96 24.81
CA VAL A 553 -19.19 7.40 23.83
C VAL A 553 -19.61 5.97 23.55
N LEU A 554 -19.76 5.61 22.28
CA LEU A 554 -19.97 4.25 21.83
C LEU A 554 -18.78 3.82 20.98
N ASP A 555 -18.04 2.81 21.43
CA ASP A 555 -16.95 2.23 20.66
C ASP A 555 -17.37 0.84 20.12
N ALA A 556 -17.37 0.70 18.80
CA ALA A 556 -17.68 -0.54 18.09
C ALA A 556 -16.48 -0.93 17.21
N PRO A 557 -15.54 -1.75 17.71
CA PRO A 557 -14.41 -2.19 16.92
C PRO A 557 -14.86 -3.18 15.82
N SER A 558 -14.18 -3.15 14.69
CA SER A 558 -14.34 -4.07 13.55
C SER A 558 -14.08 -5.54 13.93
N SER A 559 -13.26 -5.77 14.95
CA SER A 559 -12.96 -7.11 15.46
C SER A 559 -13.05 -7.18 16.99
N GLY A 560 -13.66 -8.26 17.49
CA GLY A 560 -13.94 -8.45 18.91
C GLY A 560 -15.38 -8.07 19.29
N SER A 561 -15.68 -8.11 20.59
CA SER A 561 -16.98 -7.69 21.14
C SER A 561 -16.76 -6.53 22.10
N SER A 562 -17.46 -5.40 21.90
CA SER A 562 -17.44 -4.27 22.83
C SER A 562 -18.72 -4.30 23.68
N ARG A 563 -18.57 -4.80 24.91
CA ARG A 563 -19.64 -4.69 25.92
C ARG A 563 -19.53 -3.34 26.60
N GLU A 564 -20.37 -2.43 26.13
CA GLU A 564 -20.48 -1.07 26.66
C GLU A 564 -21.51 -1.04 27.79
N ILE A 565 -21.22 -0.26 28.83
CA ILE A 565 -22.15 0.04 29.92
C ILE A 565 -22.53 1.49 29.80
N PHE A 566 -23.83 1.75 29.69
CA PHE A 566 -24.39 3.08 29.65
C PHE A 566 -25.18 3.35 30.92
N GLY A 567 -25.22 4.61 31.33
CA GLY A 567 -26.22 4.99 32.31
C GLY A 567 -26.61 6.46 32.21
N PHE A 568 -27.90 6.70 32.40
CA PHE A 568 -28.57 7.98 32.20
C PHE A 568 -29.26 8.40 33.49
N THR A 569 -29.17 9.69 33.82
CA THR A 569 -29.92 10.31 34.91
C THR A 569 -30.32 11.73 34.53
N GLY A 570 -31.24 12.35 35.27
CA GLY A 570 -31.58 13.74 35.06
C GLY A 570 -30.50 14.67 35.63
N SER A 571 -30.21 15.78 34.94
CA SER A 571 -29.24 16.78 35.42
C SER A 571 -29.65 17.50 36.70
N ARG A 572 -30.93 17.37 37.08
CA ARG A 572 -31.53 17.89 38.31
C ARG A 572 -32.36 16.81 38.98
N PRO A 573 -31.74 15.88 39.72
CA PRO A 573 -32.48 14.87 40.46
C PRO A 573 -33.37 15.53 41.51
N PHE A 574 -34.56 14.95 41.71
CA PHE A 574 -35.54 15.43 42.66
C PHE A 574 -35.11 15.09 44.08
N ASP A 575 -34.87 16.11 44.91
CA ASP A 575 -34.60 15.89 46.33
C ASP A 575 -35.89 15.52 47.06
N TRP A 576 -36.11 14.22 47.21
CA TRP A 576 -37.25 13.69 47.95
C TRP A 576 -37.09 13.80 49.47
N GLN A 577 -35.89 14.10 50.00
CA GLN A 577 -35.58 14.07 51.44
C GLN A 577 -36.00 15.36 52.17
N HIS A 578 -37.20 15.85 51.87
CA HIS A 578 -37.78 17.05 52.48
C HIS A 578 -39.11 16.76 53.21
N ALA A 579 -39.42 17.57 54.22
CA ALA A 579 -40.71 17.53 54.90
C ALA A 579 -41.80 18.20 54.05
N ILE A 580 -43.04 17.70 54.11
CA ILE A 580 -44.22 18.32 53.48
C ILE A 580 -45.23 18.67 54.59
N CYS A 581 -45.63 19.93 54.66
CA CYS A 581 -46.54 20.45 55.68
C CYS A 581 -47.78 21.10 55.04
N LEU A 582 -48.88 21.19 55.79
CA LEU A 582 -50.17 21.70 55.29
C LEU A 582 -50.16 23.24 55.11
N GLU A 583 -49.53 23.97 56.02
CA GLU A 583 -49.52 25.43 56.09
C GLU A 583 -48.10 26.00 56.23
N SER A 584 -47.25 25.38 57.05
CA SER A 584 -45.87 25.76 57.30
C SER A 584 -45.04 25.70 56.01
N GLY A 585 -44.30 26.77 55.71
CA GLY A 585 -43.43 26.85 54.52
C GLY A 585 -44.14 27.12 53.19
N ARG A 586 -45.47 27.36 53.19
CA ARG A 586 -46.21 27.76 51.97
C ARG A 586 -46.14 29.25 51.64
N GLY A 587 -45.71 30.10 52.57
CA GLY A 587 -45.58 31.53 52.31
C GLY A 587 -44.30 31.84 51.52
N GLY A 588 -44.45 32.66 50.47
CA GLY A 588 -43.32 33.20 49.73
C GLY A 588 -42.42 34.11 50.58
N ILE A 589 -41.51 34.82 49.92
CA ILE A 589 -40.48 35.68 50.55
C ILE A 589 -41.08 36.52 51.70
N GLY A 590 -40.75 36.16 52.95
CA GLY A 590 -41.20 36.85 54.17
C GLY A 590 -41.96 36.00 55.21
N ASP A 591 -42.27 34.73 54.93
CA ASP A 591 -42.88 33.80 55.90
C ASP A 591 -41.81 33.17 56.83
N PRO A 592 -41.94 33.29 58.17
CA PRO A 592 -40.99 32.70 59.12
C PRO A 592 -41.23 31.21 59.40
N SER A 593 -42.30 30.60 58.86
CA SER A 593 -42.58 29.18 59.06
C SER A 593 -41.70 28.31 58.15
N VAL A 594 -40.85 27.48 58.75
CA VAL A 594 -40.06 26.47 58.03
C VAL A 594 -40.75 25.12 58.21
N CYS A 595 -41.08 24.45 57.11
CA CYS A 595 -41.56 23.07 57.19
C CYS A 595 -40.40 22.14 57.59
N SER A 596 -40.57 21.42 58.70
CA SER A 596 -39.57 20.49 59.23
C SER A 596 -40.27 19.25 59.77
N ASP A 597 -39.50 18.19 60.07
CA ASP A 597 -40.04 16.96 60.66
C ASP A 597 -40.68 17.17 62.06
N GLU A 598 -40.52 18.35 62.67
CA GLU A 598 -41.10 18.71 63.98
C GLU A 598 -42.32 19.67 63.86
N SER A 599 -42.74 20.02 62.64
CA SER A 599 -43.88 20.92 62.41
C SER A 599 -45.20 20.28 62.87
N GLU A 600 -46.08 21.06 63.52
CA GLU A 600 -47.38 20.56 64.02
C GLU A 600 -48.34 20.14 62.89
N ASP A 601 -48.16 20.71 61.71
CA ASP A 601 -48.93 20.48 60.49
C ASP A 601 -48.20 19.59 59.47
N LEU A 602 -47.25 18.78 59.94
CA LEU A 602 -46.52 17.83 59.12
C LEU A 602 -47.47 16.79 58.50
N ILE A 603 -47.44 16.69 57.17
CA ILE A 603 -48.14 15.64 56.42
C ILE A 603 -47.17 14.48 56.14
N CYS A 604 -45.97 14.80 55.67
CA CYS A 604 -44.97 13.81 55.27
C CYS A 604 -43.60 14.14 55.83
N GLY A 605 -42.99 13.23 56.58
CA GLY A 605 -41.62 13.38 57.07
C GLY A 605 -40.57 13.33 55.96
N SER A 606 -39.38 13.86 56.23
CA SER A 606 -38.27 13.94 55.27
C SER A 606 -37.78 12.57 54.81
N ASN A 607 -37.80 11.57 55.70
CA ASN A 607 -37.34 10.21 55.40
C ASN A 607 -38.47 9.23 55.00
N GLN A 608 -39.70 9.73 54.76
CA GLN A 608 -40.83 8.88 54.37
C GLN A 608 -40.89 8.73 52.85
N LYS A 609 -40.41 7.58 52.34
CA LYS A 609 -40.42 7.27 50.89
C LYS A 609 -41.84 7.25 50.31
N THR A 610 -42.81 6.72 51.04
CA THR A 610 -44.24 6.74 50.64
C THR A 610 -45.01 7.60 51.63
N CYS A 611 -45.70 8.62 51.11
CA CYS A 611 -46.56 9.49 51.88
C CYS A 611 -47.94 9.66 51.22
N VAL A 612 -48.97 9.24 51.97
CA VAL A 612 -50.38 9.28 51.60
C VAL A 612 -51.15 9.86 52.78
N SER A 613 -51.97 10.87 52.52
CA SER A 613 -52.98 11.35 53.46
C SER A 613 -54.35 10.79 53.07
N PHE A 614 -55.18 10.56 54.07
CA PHE A 614 -56.52 10.01 53.92
C PHE A 614 -57.48 10.86 54.73
N ASP A 615 -58.35 11.58 54.04
CA ASP A 615 -59.39 12.41 54.63
C ASP A 615 -60.74 11.75 54.44
N VAL A 616 -61.52 11.67 55.52
CA VAL A 616 -62.87 11.09 55.51
C VAL A 616 -63.82 12.10 56.12
N GLU A 617 -64.59 12.74 55.26
CA GLU A 617 -65.66 13.64 55.67
C GLU A 617 -66.94 12.82 55.83
N ILE A 618 -67.42 12.68 57.07
CA ILE A 618 -68.66 11.97 57.38
C ILE A 618 -69.73 13.00 57.74
N ASP A 619 -70.67 13.20 56.82
CA ASP A 619 -71.80 14.07 57.02
C ASP A 619 -72.99 13.28 57.57
N ILE A 620 -73.34 13.53 58.82
CA ILE A 620 -74.50 12.92 59.46
C ILE A 620 -75.74 13.72 59.05
N GLU A 621 -76.36 13.31 57.95
CA GLU A 621 -77.58 13.92 57.42
C GLU A 621 -78.75 13.84 58.41
N ARG A 622 -78.83 12.75 59.19
CA ARG A 622 -79.89 12.57 60.18
C ARG A 622 -79.47 11.75 61.38
N PHE A 623 -79.68 12.31 62.57
CA PHE A 623 -79.55 11.61 63.84
C PHE A 623 -80.87 11.67 64.62
N ALA A 624 -81.50 10.51 64.85
CA ALA A 624 -82.73 10.42 65.63
C ALA A 624 -82.66 9.32 66.69
N ILE A 625 -82.85 9.70 67.95
CA ILE A 625 -83.00 8.77 69.07
C ILE A 625 -84.50 8.55 69.29
N ARG A 626 -84.98 7.32 69.07
CA ARG A 626 -86.38 6.95 69.34
C ARG A 626 -86.49 6.29 70.71
N GLU A 627 -86.66 7.09 71.76
CA GLU A 627 -86.76 6.63 73.16
C GLU A 627 -87.84 5.55 73.39
N THR A 628 -88.96 5.60 72.67
CA THR A 628 -90.05 4.62 72.83
C THR A 628 -89.77 3.24 72.20
N ARG A 629 -88.72 3.13 71.37
CA ARG A 629 -88.30 1.86 70.73
C ARG A 629 -86.86 1.45 71.05
N ALA A 630 -86.14 2.21 71.87
CA ALA A 630 -84.72 2.00 72.18
C ALA A 630 -83.86 1.75 70.92
N ALA A 631 -84.08 2.55 69.87
CA ALA A 631 -83.34 2.44 68.61
C ALA A 631 -82.76 3.80 68.20
N ILE A 632 -81.54 3.78 67.68
CA ILE A 632 -80.83 4.92 67.12
C ILE A 632 -80.84 4.76 65.60
N GLU A 633 -81.33 5.77 64.89
CA GLU A 633 -81.36 5.84 63.44
C GLU A 633 -80.35 6.92 63.01
N LEU A 634 -79.29 6.49 62.32
CA LEU A 634 -78.19 7.31 61.84
C LEU A 634 -78.14 7.17 60.32
N GLU A 635 -78.34 8.28 59.61
CA GLU A 635 -78.15 8.39 58.17
C GLU A 635 -76.94 9.31 57.97
N PHE A 636 -75.92 8.81 57.28
CA PHE A 636 -74.71 9.56 56.99
C PHE A 636 -74.24 9.30 55.56
N SER A 637 -73.70 10.34 54.93
CA SER A 637 -72.86 10.25 53.74
C SER A 637 -71.39 10.28 54.18
N ALA A 638 -70.52 9.63 53.42
CA ALA A 638 -69.08 9.67 53.68
C ALA A 638 -68.35 9.92 52.36
N ASP A 639 -67.64 11.03 52.29
CA ASP A 639 -66.72 11.35 51.21
C ASP A 639 -65.30 10.99 51.65
N ILE A 640 -64.65 10.17 50.85
CA ILE A 640 -63.31 9.65 51.12
C ILE A 640 -62.36 10.25 50.10
N THR A 641 -61.44 11.09 50.56
CA THR A 641 -60.40 11.70 49.73
C THR A 641 -59.05 11.08 50.06
N LEU A 642 -58.43 10.44 49.07
CA LEU A 642 -57.06 9.93 49.18
C LEU A 642 -56.11 10.93 48.51
N GLU A 643 -55.20 11.52 49.29
CA GLU A 643 -54.20 12.46 48.77
C GLU A 643 -52.83 11.78 48.77
N LEU A 644 -52.26 11.58 47.57
CA LEU A 644 -50.93 10.99 47.39
C LEU A 644 -49.91 12.10 47.16
N TYR A 645 -48.90 12.19 48.03
CA TYR A 645 -47.85 13.21 47.94
C TYR A 645 -46.53 12.66 47.39
N ARG A 646 -46.12 11.48 47.87
CA ARG A 646 -44.89 10.78 47.44
C ARG A 646 -45.15 9.28 47.40
N LEU A 647 -44.65 8.61 46.36
CA LEU A 647 -44.79 7.18 46.22
C LEU A 647 -43.41 6.53 46.14
N GLY A 648 -43.02 5.83 47.19
CA GLY A 648 -41.83 5.00 47.23
C GLY A 648 -42.15 3.63 46.63
N LEU A 649 -41.41 3.25 45.59
CA LEU A 649 -41.49 1.91 45.02
C LEU A 649 -40.42 1.01 45.62
N VAL A 650 -40.74 -0.29 45.69
CA VAL A 650 -39.75 -1.31 46.01
C VAL A 650 -39.05 -1.65 44.71
N GLU A 651 -37.75 -1.37 44.63
CA GLU A 651 -36.90 -1.75 43.51
C GLU A 651 -36.99 -3.26 43.27
N LYS A 652 -37.31 -3.65 42.04
CA LYS A 652 -37.41 -5.06 41.62
C LYS A 652 -36.41 -5.42 40.52
N GLU A 653 -35.69 -4.44 39.98
CA GLU A 653 -34.84 -4.55 38.80
C GLU A 653 -33.41 -4.12 39.18
N GLU A 654 -32.38 -4.90 38.84
CA GLU A 654 -30.97 -4.56 39.16
C GLU A 654 -30.41 -3.40 38.32
N HIS A 655 -31.08 -3.03 37.23
CA HIS A 655 -30.62 -2.09 36.20
C HIS A 655 -31.40 -0.76 36.18
N LEU A 656 -32.37 -0.62 37.09
CA LEU A 656 -33.23 0.56 37.21
C LEU A 656 -33.22 1.03 38.66
N SER A 657 -32.67 2.22 38.89
CA SER A 657 -32.75 2.87 40.20
C SER A 657 -33.84 3.94 40.14
N LEU A 658 -34.74 3.91 41.11
CA LEU A 658 -35.90 4.80 41.13
C LEU A 658 -36.06 5.44 42.51
N GLU A 659 -35.97 6.76 42.53
CA GLU A 659 -36.24 7.57 43.71
C GLU A 659 -37.75 7.74 43.95
N PRO A 660 -38.19 8.07 45.18
CA PRO A 660 -39.59 8.35 45.48
C PRO A 660 -40.24 9.35 44.52
N ILE A 661 -41.33 8.93 43.88
CA ILE A 661 -42.00 9.71 42.84
C ILE A 661 -42.89 10.80 43.48
N PRO A 662 -42.72 12.09 43.14
CA PRO A 662 -43.61 13.15 43.61
C PRO A 662 -44.97 13.13 42.90
N ALA A 663 -46.02 13.63 43.57
CA ALA A 663 -47.39 13.63 43.06
C ALA A 663 -47.56 14.24 41.65
N ASP A 664 -46.81 15.29 41.34
CA ASP A 664 -46.87 15.95 40.02
C ASP A 664 -46.35 15.03 38.90
N LEU A 665 -45.31 14.23 39.17
CA LEU A 665 -44.82 13.24 38.22
C LEU A 665 -45.79 12.06 38.07
N ILE A 666 -46.48 11.66 39.14
CA ILE A 666 -47.54 10.62 39.08
C ILE A 666 -48.67 11.08 38.15
N ARG A 667 -49.12 12.33 38.25
CA ARG A 667 -50.12 12.90 37.34
C ARG A 667 -49.65 12.85 35.90
N ARG A 668 -48.37 13.15 35.66
CA ARG A 668 -47.78 13.08 34.33
C ARG A 668 -47.71 11.66 33.78
N ILE A 669 -47.31 10.67 34.60
CA ILE A 669 -47.28 9.25 34.22
C ILE A 669 -48.68 8.76 33.81
N ILE A 670 -49.73 9.15 34.54
CA ILE A 670 -51.12 8.82 34.20
C ILE A 670 -51.47 9.43 32.83
N ALA A 671 -51.16 10.71 32.62
CA ALA A 671 -51.42 11.39 31.35
C ALA A 671 -50.64 10.79 30.16
N ILE A 672 -49.45 10.23 30.38
CA ILE A 672 -48.70 9.48 29.36
C ILE A 672 -49.41 8.14 29.07
N GLY A 673 -49.87 7.44 30.11
CA GLY A 673 -50.60 6.19 29.99
C GLY A 673 -51.90 6.32 29.19
N ASP A 674 -52.59 7.45 29.31
CA ASP A 674 -53.83 7.73 28.56
C ASP A 674 -53.61 7.92 27.06
N ARG A 675 -52.36 8.11 26.61
CA ARG A 675 -52.03 8.14 25.18
C ARG A 675 -52.07 6.75 24.54
N ARG A 676 -52.11 5.67 25.34
CA ARG A 676 -52.26 4.30 24.84
C ARG A 676 -53.74 3.97 24.59
N GLU A 677 -53.98 3.09 23.61
CA GLU A 677 -55.31 2.60 23.30
C GLU A 677 -55.88 1.82 24.51
N GLY A 678 -56.95 2.32 25.12
CA GLY A 678 -57.53 1.79 26.37
C GLY A 678 -57.06 2.48 27.66
N GLY A 679 -56.58 3.73 27.58
CA GLY A 679 -56.28 4.61 28.72
C GLY A 679 -57.40 4.75 29.76
N LEU A 680 -57.02 5.21 30.96
CA LEU A 680 -57.92 5.33 32.13
C LEU A 680 -58.86 6.55 32.04
N LEU A 681 -58.56 7.53 31.18
CA LEU A 681 -59.37 8.72 30.93
C LEU A 681 -60.08 8.75 29.57
#